data_AF-A0A7T3V6K1-F1
#
_entry.id   AF-A0A7T3V6K1-F1
#
_cell.length_a   1.000
_cell.length_b   1.000
_cell.length_c   1.000
_cell.angle_alpha   90.00
_cell.angle_beta   90.00
_cell.angle_gamma   90.00
#
_symmetry.space_group_name_H-M   'P 1'
#
loop_
_entity.id
_entity.type
_entity.pdbx_description
1 polymer ?
#
loop_
_entity_poly.entity_id
_entity_poly.type
_entity_poly.pdbx_seq_one_letter_code
_entity_poly.pdbx_strand_id
1 'polypeptide(L)'
;MADGLTIPGVTDRYKTNDLVNSLMEVERIPLKREEEALEGYKKQQGAWRDVNQKMSTLRESVKNLYSFENPFNNKLASSSEENAVTVDAGREAEYGSFKIDVIQPATADRFLSADIDSDTKVKAGKYTFSAGEKKIEFNWKGGKLSDFVTALNRRGGETIKASLIGISANKKSLLIESLKTGAQNRLKFENEALDFAKEIKMVTAVKSEETKFSSRESSFFNAETKDTVVQNGMPQISKNSVKSDGKNITVPPRSGFGIKFPDKTGPSDTIEFNFSSQETEDITKEINSRSSEPVLPSPGEARLGGITIENNQSLTSLPKIPQQQKTVLEPIPSDSENLFFIKNADGTETAVGKEYFSENEDGTTKAAIKLSDFPGAQSLVVRNSSTGKNITVSVPESFDSSKNLGFAPVHAITTADDAKIKYEGITLTRPENDIDDVVPHITLHLHDKTEKTATVKIEPDKETAKDAIITFVGKYNQAVAEMTILSTNKPEVVTELDYLTDTEREAAMEKLGIFQGDFTLTNGKASLQRIVTSPYRSSEEAAITLLSQIGISTNASTGTGGYRASQMRGYLEVDEKKLDEAIENNLDSIKNLFGYDSDGDLIIDDGIALKMDKQLTSWVQSGGIISSKTSSLDTRIKASDSKISRLQTQLDQKEAELRRKYASMEGTLNSLEGQQSSLKNFANQNGSR
;
A
#
# COMPACT_ATOMS: atom_id res chain seq x y z
N MET A 1 -15.70 -49.89 -33.68
CA MET A 1 -15.77 -50.65 -34.95
C MET A 1 -15.31 -52.06 -34.61
N ALA A 2 -16.24 -52.96 -34.34
CA ALA A 2 -15.93 -54.36 -34.12
C ALA A 2 -15.87 -55.06 -35.47
N ASP A 3 -14.76 -55.75 -35.70
CA ASP A 3 -14.42 -56.51 -36.89
C ASP A 3 -15.58 -57.41 -37.32
N GLY A 4 -15.98 -57.32 -38.59
CA GLY A 4 -17.07 -58.11 -39.14
C GLY A 4 -16.77 -59.59 -38.98
N LEU A 5 -17.64 -60.32 -38.28
CA LEU A 5 -17.60 -61.78 -38.25
C LEU A 5 -18.01 -62.29 -39.65
N THR A 6 -17.10 -62.26 -40.61
CA THR A 6 -17.24 -62.92 -41.91
C THR A 6 -17.05 -64.41 -41.70
N ILE A 7 -18.16 -65.13 -41.58
CA ILE A 7 -18.16 -66.59 -41.60
C ILE A 7 -17.76 -67.02 -43.03
N PRO A 8 -16.62 -67.69 -43.23
CA PRO A 8 -16.19 -68.11 -44.57
C PRO A 8 -17.20 -69.09 -45.18
N GLY A 9 -17.78 -68.75 -46.33
CA GLY A 9 -18.73 -69.61 -47.06
C GLY A 9 -20.18 -69.11 -47.13
N VAL A 10 -20.50 -67.94 -46.57
CA VAL A 10 -21.84 -67.31 -46.69
C VAL A 10 -21.78 -66.22 -47.77
N THR A 11 -22.48 -66.42 -48.89
CA THR A 11 -22.70 -65.38 -49.91
C THR A 11 -23.92 -64.55 -49.52
N ASP A 12 -23.83 -63.21 -49.40
CA ASP A 12 -24.93 -62.28 -49.07
C ASP A 12 -26.01 -62.22 -50.19
N ARG A 13 -26.62 -63.36 -50.47
CA ARG A 13 -27.49 -63.60 -51.63
C ARG A 13 -28.93 -63.17 -51.33
N TYR A 14 -29.30 -63.14 -50.05
CA TYR A 14 -30.65 -62.84 -49.58
C TYR A 14 -30.77 -61.46 -48.91
N LYS A 15 -29.74 -60.59 -48.99
CA LYS A 15 -29.72 -59.24 -48.39
C LYS A 15 -30.07 -59.25 -46.90
N THR A 16 -29.60 -60.26 -46.17
CA THR A 16 -29.95 -60.46 -44.75
C THR A 16 -29.45 -59.30 -43.89
N ASN A 17 -28.32 -58.69 -44.26
CA ASN A 17 -27.80 -57.49 -43.60
C ASN A 17 -28.74 -56.28 -43.73
N ASP A 18 -29.33 -56.05 -44.90
CA ASP A 18 -30.25 -54.91 -45.14
C ASP A 18 -31.54 -55.07 -44.32
N LEU A 19 -32.04 -56.30 -44.19
CA LEU A 19 -33.23 -56.60 -43.39
C LEU A 19 -32.97 -56.42 -41.90
N VAL A 20 -31.82 -56.89 -41.39
CA VAL A 20 -31.39 -56.66 -40.00
C VAL A 20 -31.29 -55.16 -39.72
N ASN A 21 -30.65 -54.39 -40.60
CA ASN A 21 -30.55 -52.94 -40.46
C ASN A 21 -31.94 -52.27 -40.41
N SER A 22 -32.84 -52.65 -41.31
CA SER A 22 -34.21 -52.12 -41.35
C SER A 22 -35.01 -52.43 -40.08
N LEU A 23 -34.86 -53.63 -39.51
CA LEU A 23 -35.47 -54.00 -38.23
C LEU A 23 -34.87 -53.19 -37.07
N MET A 24 -33.55 -52.99 -37.09
CA MET A 24 -32.86 -52.20 -36.07
C MET A 24 -33.23 -50.72 -36.12
N GLU A 25 -33.61 -50.16 -37.26
CA GLU A 25 -34.09 -48.78 -37.35
C GLU A 25 -35.35 -48.52 -36.51
N VAL A 26 -36.30 -49.46 -36.54
CA VAL A 26 -37.54 -49.38 -35.72
C VAL A 26 -37.22 -49.53 -34.24
N GLU A 27 -36.35 -50.49 -33.90
CA GLU A 27 -35.92 -50.73 -32.52
C GLU A 27 -35.13 -49.54 -31.95
N ARG A 28 -34.48 -48.71 -32.79
CA ARG A 28 -33.77 -47.48 -32.38
C ARG A 28 -34.69 -46.30 -32.06
N ILE A 29 -36.00 -46.36 -32.36
CA ILE A 29 -36.93 -45.24 -32.10
C ILE A 29 -36.95 -44.80 -30.62
N PRO A 30 -37.04 -45.71 -29.62
CA PRO A 30 -37.00 -45.33 -28.21
C PRO A 30 -35.67 -44.69 -27.80
N LEU A 31 -34.56 -45.13 -28.39
CA LEU A 31 -33.24 -44.53 -28.17
C LEU A 31 -33.22 -43.10 -28.69
N LYS A 32 -33.61 -42.88 -29.96
CA LYS A 32 -33.64 -41.55 -30.57
C LYS A 32 -34.52 -40.56 -29.79
N ARG A 33 -35.71 -41.01 -29.36
CA ARG A 33 -36.61 -40.20 -28.52
C ARG A 33 -35.98 -39.81 -27.19
N GLU A 34 -35.22 -40.72 -26.58
CA GLU A 34 -34.53 -40.43 -25.33
C GLU A 34 -33.32 -39.51 -25.53
N GLU A 35 -32.58 -39.66 -26.64
CA GLU A 35 -31.50 -38.75 -27.04
C GLU A 35 -32.03 -37.32 -27.28
N GLU A 36 -33.17 -37.18 -27.96
CA GLU A 36 -33.87 -35.90 -28.14
C GLU A 36 -34.32 -35.30 -26.79
N ALA A 37 -34.84 -36.12 -25.88
CA ALA A 37 -35.22 -35.67 -24.54
C ALA A 37 -34.00 -35.20 -23.72
N LEU A 38 -32.88 -35.93 -23.80
CA LEU A 38 -31.61 -35.55 -23.17
C LEU A 38 -31.12 -34.20 -23.70
N GLU A 39 -31.15 -34.01 -25.02
CA GLU A 39 -30.79 -32.74 -25.65
C GLU A 39 -31.69 -31.60 -25.14
N GLY A 40 -33.01 -31.82 -25.09
CA GLY A 40 -33.96 -30.87 -24.52
C GLY A 40 -33.65 -30.49 -23.07
N TYR A 41 -33.36 -31.46 -22.20
CA TYR A 41 -32.98 -31.18 -20.81
C TYR A 41 -31.65 -30.40 -20.71
N LYS A 42 -30.68 -30.70 -21.58
CA LYS A 42 -29.41 -29.96 -21.64
C LYS A 42 -29.62 -28.51 -22.09
N LYS A 43 -30.47 -28.27 -23.09
CA LYS A 43 -30.83 -26.91 -23.54
C LYS A 43 -31.54 -26.13 -22.45
N GLN A 44 -32.50 -26.75 -21.75
CA GLN A 44 -33.15 -26.17 -20.58
C GLN A 44 -32.14 -25.84 -19.47
N GLN A 45 -31.20 -26.74 -19.19
CA GLN A 45 -30.17 -26.49 -18.17
C GLN A 45 -29.26 -25.31 -18.57
N GLY A 46 -28.90 -25.20 -19.86
CA GLY A 46 -28.19 -24.05 -20.42
C GLY A 46 -28.96 -22.75 -20.22
N ALA A 47 -30.23 -22.70 -20.60
CA ALA A 47 -31.08 -21.53 -20.43
C ALA A 47 -31.20 -21.07 -18.96
N TRP A 48 -31.32 -21.99 -18.01
CA TRP A 48 -31.30 -21.62 -16.58
C TRP A 48 -29.94 -21.07 -16.12
N ARG A 49 -28.83 -21.56 -16.67
CA ARG A 49 -27.49 -20.98 -16.40
C ARG A 49 -27.38 -19.56 -16.96
N ASP A 50 -27.95 -19.30 -18.13
CA ASP A 50 -27.97 -17.96 -18.72
C ASP A 50 -28.80 -16.98 -17.87
N VAL A 51 -29.99 -17.40 -17.42
CA VAL A 51 -30.78 -16.64 -16.44
C VAL A 51 -29.96 -16.37 -15.18
N ASN A 52 -29.23 -17.37 -14.67
CA ASN A 52 -28.38 -17.18 -13.49
C ASN A 52 -27.33 -16.09 -13.72
N GLN A 53 -26.67 -16.10 -14.88
CA GLN A 53 -25.66 -15.11 -15.23
C GLN A 53 -26.26 -13.71 -15.35
N LYS A 54 -27.40 -13.55 -16.05
CA LYS A 54 -28.07 -12.25 -16.19
C LYS A 54 -28.57 -11.71 -14.84
N MET A 55 -29.15 -12.57 -14.00
CA MET A 55 -29.60 -12.20 -12.67
C MET A 55 -28.45 -11.85 -11.73
N SER A 56 -27.33 -12.59 -11.80
CA SER A 56 -26.14 -12.32 -10.97
C SER A 56 -25.47 -11.00 -11.37
N THR A 57 -25.31 -10.75 -12.67
CA THR A 57 -24.74 -9.48 -13.16
C THR A 57 -25.64 -8.28 -12.88
N LEU A 58 -26.96 -8.44 -12.97
CA LEU A 58 -27.90 -7.42 -12.48
C LEU A 58 -27.75 -7.19 -10.98
N ARG A 59 -27.66 -8.27 -10.20
CA ARG A 59 -27.51 -8.18 -8.74
C ARG A 59 -26.25 -7.41 -8.34
N GLU A 60 -25.12 -7.67 -9.01
CA GLU A 60 -23.87 -6.93 -8.80
C GLU A 60 -24.04 -5.43 -9.12
N SER A 61 -24.62 -5.11 -10.28
CA SER A 61 -24.88 -3.73 -10.69
C SER A 61 -25.80 -3.00 -9.70
N VAL A 62 -26.83 -3.69 -9.21
CA VAL A 62 -27.77 -3.17 -8.21
C VAL A 62 -27.07 -2.96 -6.87
N LYS A 63 -26.26 -3.93 -6.41
CA LYS A 63 -25.53 -3.82 -5.15
C LYS A 63 -24.60 -2.60 -5.13
N ASN A 64 -23.97 -2.31 -6.27
CA ASN A 64 -23.13 -1.12 -6.42
C ASN A 64 -23.89 0.19 -6.18
N LEU A 65 -25.20 0.25 -6.42
CA LEU A 65 -25.97 1.48 -6.26
C LEU A 65 -26.30 1.84 -4.81
N TYR A 66 -26.16 0.91 -3.87
CA TYR A 66 -26.45 1.17 -2.45
C TYR A 66 -25.32 0.78 -1.49
N SER A 67 -24.27 0.12 -1.97
CA SER A 67 -23.13 -0.27 -1.13
C SER A 67 -22.35 0.94 -0.63
N PHE A 68 -21.39 0.70 0.27
CA PHE A 68 -20.43 1.71 0.71
C PHE A 68 -19.68 2.36 -0.46
N GLU A 69 -19.45 1.62 -1.55
CA GLU A 69 -18.74 2.10 -2.75
C GLU A 69 -19.64 2.81 -3.76
N ASN A 70 -20.92 3.06 -3.43
CA ASN A 70 -21.87 3.65 -4.38
C ASN A 70 -21.33 4.94 -5.04
N PRO A 71 -21.60 5.15 -6.33
CA PRO A 71 -21.01 6.28 -7.06
C PRO A 71 -21.64 7.63 -6.70
N PHE A 72 -22.78 7.66 -6.00
CA PHE A 72 -23.48 8.90 -5.66
C PHE A 72 -22.72 9.78 -4.66
N ASN A 73 -21.81 9.19 -3.87
CA ASN A 73 -20.95 9.93 -2.94
C ASN A 73 -19.55 10.20 -3.51
N ASN A 74 -19.28 9.84 -4.77
CA ASN A 74 -18.00 10.17 -5.41
C ASN A 74 -17.92 11.68 -5.66
N LYS A 75 -16.69 12.20 -5.56
CA LYS A 75 -16.40 13.62 -5.70
C LYS A 75 -15.29 13.79 -6.71
N LEU A 76 -15.40 14.83 -7.52
CA LEU A 76 -14.35 15.30 -8.39
C LEU A 76 -13.75 16.55 -7.78
N ALA A 77 -12.43 16.59 -7.75
CA ALA A 77 -11.70 17.82 -7.50
C ALA A 77 -11.04 18.29 -8.79
N SER A 78 -11.13 19.58 -9.06
CA SER A 78 -10.47 20.23 -10.20
C SER A 78 -9.68 21.43 -9.71
N SER A 79 -8.59 21.75 -10.40
CA SER A 79 -7.74 22.91 -10.13
C SER A 79 -7.73 23.82 -11.34
N SER A 80 -7.74 25.14 -11.13
CA SER A 80 -7.56 26.07 -12.27
C SER A 80 -6.12 26.12 -12.81
N GLU A 81 -5.17 25.48 -12.13
CA GLU A 81 -3.74 25.42 -12.50
C GLU A 81 -3.23 23.96 -12.40
N GLU A 82 -3.85 23.03 -13.15
CA GLU A 82 -3.58 21.58 -13.07
C GLU A 82 -2.12 21.18 -13.36
N ASN A 83 -1.39 21.99 -14.14
CA ASN A 83 0.04 21.76 -14.37
C ASN A 83 0.89 21.95 -13.11
N ALA A 84 0.43 22.77 -12.17
CA ALA A 84 1.14 23.10 -10.94
C ALA A 84 0.63 22.26 -9.76
N VAL A 85 -0.69 22.07 -9.66
CA VAL A 85 -1.32 21.31 -8.58
C VAL A 85 -2.56 20.56 -9.06
N THR A 86 -2.58 19.25 -8.85
CA THR A 86 -3.78 18.42 -8.98
C THR A 86 -4.30 18.04 -7.61
N VAL A 87 -5.56 17.63 -7.53
CA VAL A 87 -6.23 17.41 -6.24
C VAL A 87 -7.10 16.16 -6.33
N ASP A 88 -6.99 15.30 -5.33
CA ASP A 88 -7.89 14.18 -5.12
C ASP A 88 -8.85 14.49 -3.97
N ALA A 89 -10.15 14.31 -4.19
CA ALA A 89 -11.17 14.47 -3.15
C ALA A 89 -11.65 13.09 -2.68
N GLY A 90 -11.54 12.86 -1.37
CA GLY A 90 -12.19 11.73 -0.71
C GLY A 90 -13.71 11.89 -0.68
N ARG A 91 -14.42 10.78 -0.48
CA ARG A 91 -15.90 10.72 -0.48
C ARG A 91 -16.55 11.59 0.62
N GLU A 92 -15.80 11.92 1.68
CA GLU A 92 -16.24 12.77 2.79
C GLU A 92 -15.84 14.25 2.63
N ALA A 93 -15.07 14.62 1.59
CA ALA A 93 -14.63 15.99 1.36
C ALA A 93 -15.80 16.96 1.19
N GLU A 94 -15.84 18.09 1.89
CA GLU A 94 -16.95 19.03 1.74
C GLU A 94 -17.00 19.65 0.34
N TYR A 95 -18.20 19.87 -0.19
CA TYR A 95 -18.38 20.61 -1.44
C TYR A 95 -17.99 22.06 -1.24
N GLY A 96 -17.34 22.64 -2.24
CA GLY A 96 -16.97 24.04 -2.20
C GLY A 96 -15.77 24.35 -3.08
N SER A 97 -15.18 25.50 -2.82
CA SER A 97 -13.96 25.93 -3.49
C SER A 97 -13.04 26.63 -2.52
N PHE A 98 -11.74 26.41 -2.70
CA PHE A 98 -10.71 27.09 -1.92
C PHE A 98 -9.55 27.51 -2.83
N LYS A 99 -8.70 28.40 -2.32
CA LYS A 99 -7.55 28.94 -3.03
C LYS A 99 -6.25 28.36 -2.53
N ILE A 100 -5.39 28.00 -3.46
CA ILE A 100 -4.04 27.51 -3.19
C ILE A 100 -3.02 28.18 -4.12
N ASP A 101 -1.90 28.64 -3.55
CA ASP A 101 -0.72 29.03 -4.30
C ASP A 101 0.40 28.01 -4.01
N VAL A 102 1.02 27.45 -5.04
CA VAL A 102 2.26 26.68 -4.89
C VAL A 102 3.42 27.63 -5.14
N ILE A 103 4.16 27.97 -4.08
CA ILE A 103 5.34 28.82 -4.20
C ILE A 103 6.50 28.01 -4.76
N GLN A 104 6.69 26.81 -4.19
CA GLN A 104 7.62 25.81 -4.69
C GLN A 104 7.15 24.42 -4.24
N PRO A 105 7.29 23.39 -5.09
CA PRO A 105 7.19 22.00 -4.65
C PRO A 105 8.41 21.62 -3.81
N ALA A 106 8.28 20.55 -3.02
CA ALA A 106 9.38 19.91 -2.34
C ALA A 106 10.34 19.32 -3.37
N THR A 107 11.63 19.56 -3.18
CA THR A 107 12.69 19.08 -4.07
C THR A 107 13.57 18.07 -3.35
N ALA A 108 14.27 17.25 -4.13
CA ALA A 108 15.27 16.30 -3.65
C ALA A 108 16.66 16.70 -4.14
N ASP A 109 17.71 16.25 -3.44
CA ASP A 109 19.09 16.46 -3.87
C ASP A 109 19.41 15.67 -5.15
N ARG A 110 19.96 16.35 -6.15
CA ARG A 110 20.39 15.76 -7.43
C ARG A 110 21.78 16.28 -7.77
N PHE A 111 22.79 15.42 -7.67
CA PHE A 111 24.18 15.83 -7.82
C PHE A 111 24.81 15.19 -9.05
N LEU A 112 25.44 16.01 -9.86
CA LEU A 112 26.14 15.62 -11.07
C LEU A 112 27.66 15.66 -10.83
N SER A 113 28.37 14.63 -11.28
CA SER A 113 29.83 14.63 -11.29
C SER A 113 30.41 15.60 -12.33
N ALA A 114 31.72 15.84 -12.28
CA ALA A 114 32.44 16.33 -13.45
C ALA A 114 32.51 15.24 -14.54
N ASP A 115 33.08 15.56 -15.70
CA ASP A 115 33.32 14.59 -16.76
C ASP A 115 34.31 13.50 -16.30
N ILE A 116 33.89 12.25 -16.43
CA ILE A 116 34.62 11.03 -16.07
C ILE A 116 34.94 10.26 -17.36
N ASP A 117 36.13 9.66 -17.46
CA ASP A 117 36.47 8.80 -18.60
C ASP A 117 35.61 7.53 -18.61
N SER A 118 35.14 7.13 -19.80
CA SER A 118 34.19 6.02 -19.97
C SER A 118 34.67 4.67 -19.45
N ASP A 119 35.99 4.46 -19.34
CA ASP A 119 36.65 3.25 -18.84
C ASP A 119 37.02 3.32 -17.34
N THR A 120 36.63 4.40 -16.65
CA THR A 120 36.86 4.58 -15.22
C THR A 120 36.33 3.40 -14.41
N LYS A 121 37.16 2.93 -13.48
CA LYS A 121 36.85 1.84 -12.57
C LYS A 121 36.57 2.37 -11.17
N VAL A 122 35.55 1.83 -10.54
CA VAL A 122 35.19 2.11 -9.15
C VAL A 122 35.96 1.15 -8.26
N LYS A 123 36.66 1.66 -7.24
CA LYS A 123 37.51 0.87 -6.33
C LYS A 123 36.66 0.00 -5.40
N ALA A 124 37.21 -1.14 -4.97
CA ALA A 124 36.55 -1.98 -3.96
C ALA A 124 36.44 -1.24 -2.63
N GLY A 125 35.37 -1.48 -1.87
CA GLY A 125 35.12 -0.78 -0.61
C GLY A 125 33.67 -0.85 -0.15
N LYS A 126 33.37 -0.26 1.01
CA LYS A 126 32.06 -0.19 1.62
C LYS A 126 31.33 1.11 1.24
N TYR A 127 30.49 1.04 0.22
CA TYR A 127 29.77 2.22 -0.25
C TYR A 127 28.51 2.45 0.56
N THR A 128 28.36 3.67 1.06
CA THR A 128 27.24 4.06 1.93
C THR A 128 26.62 5.37 1.45
N PHE A 129 25.32 5.32 1.20
CA PHE A 129 24.51 6.47 0.79
C PHE A 129 23.31 6.58 1.71
N SER A 130 22.85 7.79 2.00
CA SER A 130 21.59 7.99 2.73
C SER A 130 20.79 9.15 2.15
N ALA A 131 19.47 9.04 2.25
CA ALA A 131 18.55 10.15 2.03
C ALA A 131 17.54 10.15 3.17
N GLY A 132 17.62 11.16 4.04
CA GLY A 132 16.91 11.16 5.32
C GLY A 132 17.40 10.04 6.23
N GLU A 133 16.47 9.30 6.82
CA GLU A 133 16.77 8.15 7.71
C GLU A 133 17.12 6.86 6.94
N LYS A 134 16.77 6.77 5.66
CA LYS A 134 17.01 5.57 4.86
C LYS A 134 18.46 5.50 4.42
N LYS A 135 19.13 4.41 4.79
CA LYS A 135 20.54 4.13 4.51
C LYS A 135 20.68 2.94 3.55
N ILE A 136 21.53 3.10 2.53
CA ILE A 136 21.91 2.06 1.58
C ILE A 136 23.40 1.80 1.77
N GLU A 137 23.73 0.58 2.13
CA GLU A 137 25.09 0.16 2.43
C GLU A 137 25.41 -1.14 1.69
N PHE A 138 26.55 -1.19 0.99
CA PHE A 138 27.01 -2.42 0.36
C PHE A 138 28.52 -2.46 0.13
N ASN A 139 29.07 -3.68 0.19
CA ASN A 139 30.45 -3.95 -0.17
C ASN A 139 30.56 -4.13 -1.69
N TRP A 140 31.31 -3.26 -2.36
CA TRP A 140 31.63 -3.34 -3.78
C TRP A 140 32.98 -4.04 -3.98
N LYS A 141 33.05 -4.97 -4.93
CA LYS A 141 34.28 -5.74 -5.22
C LYS A 141 35.27 -5.02 -6.13
N GLY A 142 34.93 -3.81 -6.58
CA GLY A 142 35.66 -3.11 -7.62
C GLY A 142 35.21 -3.54 -9.01
N GLY A 143 35.26 -2.64 -9.99
CA GLY A 143 34.80 -2.95 -11.35
C GLY A 143 34.48 -1.72 -12.19
N LYS A 144 33.76 -1.92 -13.30
CA LYS A 144 33.35 -0.84 -14.21
C LYS A 144 32.31 0.07 -13.56
N LEU A 145 32.33 1.35 -13.92
CA LEU A 145 31.34 2.33 -13.46
C LEU A 145 29.89 1.93 -13.80
N SER A 146 29.64 1.34 -14.98
CA SER A 146 28.30 0.86 -15.37
C SER A 146 27.74 -0.21 -14.42
N ASP A 147 28.61 -1.12 -14.00
CA ASP A 147 28.22 -2.25 -13.15
C ASP A 147 27.98 -1.76 -11.72
N PHE A 148 28.77 -0.77 -11.28
CA PHE A 148 28.54 -0.08 -10.01
C PHE A 148 27.20 0.65 -9.99
N VAL A 149 26.87 1.42 -11.03
CA VAL A 149 25.57 2.13 -11.14
C VAL A 149 24.40 1.13 -11.16
N THR A 150 24.55 0.02 -11.87
CA THR A 150 23.53 -1.05 -11.89
C THR A 150 23.34 -1.65 -10.49
N ALA A 151 24.45 -1.93 -9.79
CA ALA A 151 24.41 -2.45 -8.43
C ALA A 151 23.82 -1.44 -7.43
N LEU A 152 24.11 -0.16 -7.60
CA LEU A 152 23.56 0.94 -6.81
C LEU A 152 22.05 1.05 -7.02
N ASN A 153 21.56 1.09 -8.26
CA ASN A 153 20.12 1.15 -8.55
C ASN A 153 19.35 -0.07 -8.05
N ARG A 154 19.94 -1.28 -8.15
CA ARG A 154 19.31 -2.50 -7.64
C ARG A 154 19.11 -2.46 -6.12
N ARG A 155 20.01 -1.81 -5.38
CA ARG A 155 19.93 -1.64 -3.92
C ARG A 155 19.25 -0.34 -3.50
N GLY A 156 19.17 0.63 -4.42
CA GLY A 156 18.70 1.99 -4.18
C GLY A 156 17.20 2.08 -3.85
N GLY A 157 16.40 1.19 -4.44
CA GLY A 157 14.95 1.12 -4.22
C GLY A 157 14.30 2.49 -4.38
N GLU A 158 13.53 2.90 -3.38
CA GLU A 158 12.84 4.21 -3.31
C GLU A 158 13.66 5.29 -2.57
N THR A 159 14.97 5.09 -2.41
CA THR A 159 15.81 6.03 -1.64
C THR A 159 16.69 6.87 -2.55
N ILE A 160 17.42 6.23 -3.47
CA ILE A 160 18.28 6.93 -4.44
C ILE A 160 18.24 6.25 -5.80
N LYS A 161 18.57 7.00 -6.84
CA LYS A 161 18.75 6.53 -8.20
C LYS A 161 20.02 7.13 -8.79
N ALA A 162 20.70 6.36 -9.63
CA ALA A 162 21.93 6.75 -10.29
C ALA A 162 21.82 6.53 -11.80
N SER A 163 22.40 7.44 -12.60
CA SER A 163 22.41 7.32 -14.06
C SER A 163 23.72 7.85 -14.65
N LEU A 164 24.13 7.26 -15.78
CA LEU A 164 25.29 7.70 -16.54
C LEU A 164 24.81 8.51 -17.75
N ILE A 165 25.27 9.75 -17.84
CA ILE A 165 24.98 10.68 -18.93
C ILE A 165 26.19 10.69 -19.86
N GLY A 166 25.99 10.41 -21.15
CA GLY A 166 27.06 10.49 -22.14
C GLY A 166 27.35 11.94 -22.51
N ILE A 167 28.62 12.37 -22.36
CA ILE A 167 29.06 13.73 -22.71
C ILE A 167 29.75 13.72 -24.09
N SER A 168 30.58 12.72 -24.35
CA SER A 168 31.22 12.46 -25.65
C SER A 168 31.55 10.97 -25.79
N ALA A 169 32.15 10.56 -26.92
CA ALA A 169 32.50 9.16 -27.17
C ALA A 169 33.28 8.49 -26.01
N ASN A 170 34.16 9.24 -25.34
CA ASN A 170 35.03 8.72 -24.29
C ASN A 170 34.74 9.31 -22.90
N LYS A 171 33.72 10.15 -22.75
CA LYS A 171 33.40 10.80 -21.46
C LYS A 171 31.95 10.67 -21.05
N LYS A 172 31.73 10.49 -19.75
CA LYS A 172 30.42 10.36 -19.11
C LYS A 172 30.37 11.18 -17.83
N SER A 173 29.18 11.56 -17.38
CA SER A 173 28.95 12.12 -16.05
C SER A 173 28.00 11.22 -15.28
N LEU A 174 28.24 11.04 -13.99
CA LEU A 174 27.39 10.30 -13.09
C LEU A 174 26.43 11.28 -12.40
N LEU A 175 25.13 11.03 -12.54
CA LEU A 175 24.08 11.70 -11.77
C LEU A 175 23.62 10.75 -10.66
N ILE A 176 23.62 11.21 -9.41
CA ILE A 176 22.97 10.53 -8.29
C ILE A 176 21.89 11.46 -7.75
N GLU A 177 20.66 10.94 -7.65
CA GLU A 177 19.50 11.65 -7.15
C GLU A 177 18.88 10.93 -5.96
N SER A 178 18.48 11.69 -4.94
CA SER A 178 17.57 11.23 -3.90
C SER A 178 16.15 11.11 -4.48
N LEU A 179 15.43 10.07 -4.09
CA LEU A 179 13.99 9.90 -4.37
C LEU A 179 13.12 10.40 -3.22
N LYS A 180 13.73 10.95 -2.16
CA LYS A 180 13.07 11.58 -1.02
C LYS A 180 13.23 13.09 -1.11
N THR A 181 12.11 13.80 -1.18
CA THR A 181 12.03 15.26 -1.18
C THR A 181 12.07 15.83 0.22
N GLY A 182 12.28 17.13 0.36
CA GLY A 182 12.25 17.83 1.64
C GLY A 182 13.63 18.13 2.19
N ALA A 183 13.75 19.24 2.92
CA ALA A 183 15.01 19.80 3.40
C ALA A 183 15.79 18.85 4.32
N GLN A 184 15.09 17.98 5.05
CA GLN A 184 15.70 16.98 5.94
C GLN A 184 16.25 15.77 5.18
N ASN A 185 15.77 15.50 3.96
CA ASN A 185 16.10 14.31 3.17
C ASN A 185 17.31 14.54 2.25
N ARG A 186 18.36 15.15 2.81
CA ARG A 186 19.61 15.42 2.09
C ARG A 186 20.32 14.14 1.67
N LEU A 187 20.88 14.14 0.46
CA LEU A 187 21.68 13.05 -0.07
C LEU A 187 23.07 13.08 0.58
N LYS A 188 23.38 12.07 1.39
CA LYS A 188 24.68 11.91 2.05
C LYS A 188 25.51 10.81 1.41
N PHE A 189 26.81 11.03 1.35
CA PHE A 189 27.81 10.04 0.98
C PHE A 189 28.69 9.77 2.19
N GLU A 190 28.86 8.50 2.53
CA GLU A 190 29.67 8.06 3.67
C GLU A 190 30.62 6.94 3.23
N ASN A 191 31.69 6.72 4.00
CA ASN A 191 32.73 5.72 3.69
C ASN A 191 33.27 5.93 2.25
N GLU A 192 33.53 4.85 1.49
CA GLU A 192 34.10 4.93 0.15
C GLU A 192 33.19 5.64 -0.86
N ALA A 193 31.90 5.83 -0.56
CA ALA A 193 31.03 6.64 -1.40
C ALA A 193 31.42 8.12 -1.37
N LEU A 194 31.84 8.64 -0.21
CA LEU A 194 32.28 10.03 -0.08
C LEU A 194 33.60 10.26 -0.83
N ASP A 195 34.54 9.34 -0.68
CA ASP A 195 35.84 9.43 -1.36
C ASP A 195 35.67 9.32 -2.88
N PHE A 196 34.82 8.40 -3.34
CA PHE A 196 34.49 8.29 -4.75
C PHE A 196 33.78 9.55 -5.27
N ALA A 197 32.83 10.12 -4.53
CA ALA A 197 32.13 11.35 -4.89
C ALA A 197 33.09 12.55 -4.98
N LYS A 198 34.11 12.63 -4.13
CA LYS A 198 35.19 13.64 -4.21
C LYS A 198 36.10 13.39 -5.41
N GLU A 199 36.49 12.14 -5.68
CA GLU A 199 37.34 11.74 -6.80
C GLU A 199 36.73 12.16 -8.15
N ILE A 200 35.43 11.92 -8.32
CA ILE A 200 34.70 12.32 -9.55
C ILE A 200 34.21 13.78 -9.52
N LYS A 201 34.61 14.56 -8.50
CA LYS A 201 34.20 15.96 -8.30
C LYS A 201 32.68 16.16 -8.31
N MET A 202 31.93 15.22 -7.77
CA MET A 202 30.50 15.40 -7.49
C MET A 202 30.29 16.27 -6.26
N VAL A 203 31.16 16.10 -5.25
CA VAL A 203 31.17 16.90 -4.02
C VAL A 203 32.57 17.40 -3.72
N THR A 204 32.66 18.51 -2.99
CA THR A 204 33.92 19.05 -2.44
C THR A 204 33.80 19.15 -0.93
N ALA A 205 34.90 18.94 -0.21
CA ALA A 205 34.91 19.20 1.22
C ALA A 205 34.64 20.68 1.50
N VAL A 206 33.77 20.96 2.45
CA VAL A 206 33.48 22.32 2.92
C VAL A 206 33.61 22.32 4.43
N LYS A 207 34.20 23.40 4.97
CA LYS A 207 34.29 23.57 6.40
C LYS A 207 32.88 23.77 6.94
N SER A 208 32.51 22.87 7.84
CA SER A 208 31.28 22.88 8.59
C SER A 208 30.93 24.25 9.19
N GLU A 209 29.69 24.70 9.03
CA GLU A 209 29.16 25.89 9.72
C GLU A 209 28.91 25.56 11.19
N GLU A 210 30.00 25.51 11.96
CA GLU A 210 29.99 25.20 13.39
C GLU A 210 29.74 26.47 14.22
N THR A 211 28.86 26.36 15.22
CA THR A 211 28.72 27.35 16.28
C THR A 211 29.57 26.92 17.47
N LYS A 212 30.71 27.60 17.69
CA LYS A 212 31.60 27.33 18.84
C LYS A 212 30.98 27.81 20.14
N PHE A 213 31.12 27.02 21.20
CA PHE A 213 30.73 27.40 22.54
C PHE A 213 31.74 28.42 23.12
N SER A 214 31.34 29.13 24.18
CA SER A 214 32.22 30.06 24.86
C SER A 214 33.37 29.33 25.55
N SER A 215 34.62 29.67 25.22
CA SER A 215 35.80 29.13 25.90
C SER A 215 36.25 29.96 27.11
N ARG A 216 35.53 31.03 27.47
CA ARG A 216 35.89 31.91 28.59
C ARG A 216 35.40 31.34 29.92
N GLU A 217 36.29 31.29 30.91
CA GLU A 217 35.97 30.79 32.27
C GLU A 217 34.82 31.56 32.94
N SER A 218 34.65 32.85 32.63
CA SER A 218 33.55 33.68 33.12
C SER A 218 32.17 33.20 32.66
N SER A 219 32.10 32.49 31.53
CA SER A 219 30.85 31.96 30.96
C SER A 219 30.42 30.64 31.60
N PHE A 220 31.30 30.00 32.38
CA PHE A 220 31.01 28.75 33.04
C PHE A 220 30.19 28.98 34.31
N PHE A 221 29.20 28.12 34.57
CA PHE A 221 28.45 28.07 35.83
C PHE A 221 28.85 26.84 36.65
N ASN A 222 28.53 26.83 37.96
CA ASN A 222 28.83 25.68 38.81
C ASN A 222 27.95 24.49 38.40
N ALA A 223 28.56 23.32 38.20
CA ALA A 223 27.81 22.08 38.06
C ALA A 223 27.14 21.76 39.41
N GLU A 224 25.82 21.93 39.51
CA GLU A 224 25.07 21.64 40.73
C GLU A 224 25.20 20.15 41.07
N THR A 225 25.67 19.81 42.26
CA THR A 225 25.71 18.43 42.75
C THR A 225 24.40 18.11 43.45
N LYS A 226 23.45 17.44 42.76
CA LYS A 226 22.16 17.08 43.36
C LYS A 226 22.23 15.87 44.31
N ASP A 227 23.34 15.12 44.33
CA ASP A 227 23.50 13.97 45.24
C ASP A 227 24.81 13.99 46.04
N THR A 228 24.62 13.88 47.37
CA THR A 228 25.46 13.30 48.42
C THR A 228 26.97 13.56 48.39
N VAL A 229 27.44 14.22 49.44
CA VAL A 229 28.83 14.10 49.92
C VAL A 229 29.17 12.60 50.02
N VAL A 230 29.93 12.06 49.05
CA VAL A 230 30.29 10.63 48.98
C VAL A 230 31.02 10.20 50.26
N GLN A 231 31.85 11.09 50.83
CA GLN A 231 32.53 10.91 52.11
C GLN A 231 32.69 12.26 52.82
N ASN A 232 32.40 12.29 54.13
CA ASN A 232 32.47 13.52 54.93
C ASN A 232 33.90 14.10 54.92
N GLY A 233 34.05 15.36 54.52
CA GLY A 233 35.35 16.03 54.35
C GLY A 233 35.90 16.04 52.91
N MET A 234 35.22 15.40 51.95
CA MET A 234 35.60 15.44 50.55
C MET A 234 35.23 16.79 49.88
N PRO A 235 36.12 17.38 49.06
CA PRO A 235 35.80 18.59 48.31
C PRO A 235 34.55 18.44 47.44
N GLN A 236 33.69 19.45 47.52
CA GLN A 236 32.52 19.59 46.64
C GLN A 236 32.99 19.95 45.24
N ILE A 237 32.31 19.40 44.24
CA ILE A 237 32.56 19.72 42.84
C ILE A 237 32.25 21.19 42.62
N SER A 238 33.21 21.93 42.07
CA SER A 238 33.05 23.35 41.74
C SER A 238 33.83 23.72 40.49
N LYS A 239 33.50 24.88 39.90
CA LYS A 239 34.19 25.38 38.72
C LYS A 239 35.53 26.06 39.02
N ASN A 240 35.85 26.31 40.29
CA ASN A 240 36.93 27.24 40.67
C ASN A 240 38.34 26.77 40.23
N SER A 241 38.53 25.46 40.07
CA SER A 241 39.78 24.87 39.60
C SER A 241 39.76 24.54 38.09
N VAL A 242 38.63 24.73 37.41
CA VAL A 242 38.49 24.50 35.96
C VAL A 242 39.20 25.63 35.23
N LYS A 243 40.06 25.28 34.27
CA LYS A 243 40.84 26.24 33.47
C LYS A 243 40.61 26.05 31.99
N SER A 244 40.63 27.13 31.22
CA SER A 244 40.50 27.09 29.75
C SER A 244 41.67 27.80 29.07
N ASP A 245 42.30 27.14 28.10
CA ASP A 245 43.34 27.75 27.25
C ASP A 245 42.78 28.34 25.94
N GLY A 246 41.45 28.32 25.78
CA GLY A 246 40.76 28.78 24.57
C GLY A 246 40.47 27.68 23.54
N LYS A 247 41.17 26.55 23.60
CA LYS A 247 40.94 25.35 22.76
C LYS A 247 40.47 24.15 23.60
N ASN A 248 41.04 23.98 24.78
CA ASN A 248 40.79 22.91 25.71
C ASN A 248 40.41 23.46 27.08
N ILE A 249 39.53 22.74 27.76
CA ILE A 249 39.06 22.99 29.11
C ILE A 249 39.61 21.85 29.98
N THR A 250 40.46 22.20 30.93
CA THR A 250 41.00 21.26 31.93
C THR A 250 40.06 21.22 33.12
N VAL A 251 39.60 20.03 33.47
CA VAL A 251 38.69 19.73 34.58
C VAL A 251 39.43 18.83 35.58
N PRO A 252 40.12 19.40 36.58
CA PRO A 252 40.86 18.65 37.59
C PRO A 252 40.00 17.71 38.46
N PRO A 253 40.62 16.82 39.26
CA PRO A 253 39.92 16.02 40.25
C PRO A 253 38.94 16.84 41.10
N ARG A 254 37.76 16.28 41.34
CA ARG A 254 36.68 16.92 42.14
C ARG A 254 36.32 18.32 41.65
N SER A 255 36.28 18.52 40.34
CA SER A 255 35.86 19.78 39.72
C SER A 255 34.86 19.56 38.60
N GLY A 256 34.18 20.62 38.19
CA GLY A 256 33.13 20.52 37.17
C GLY A 256 32.54 21.88 36.84
N PHE A 257 31.97 21.98 35.66
CA PHE A 257 31.39 23.22 35.17
C PHE A 257 30.18 22.92 34.29
N GLY A 258 29.29 23.90 34.19
CA GLY A 258 28.27 23.94 33.15
C GLY A 258 28.52 25.08 32.19
N ILE A 259 28.10 24.90 30.94
CA ILE A 259 28.17 25.90 29.89
C ILE A 259 26.84 25.97 29.15
N LYS A 260 26.33 27.19 28.97
CA LYS A 260 25.09 27.43 28.22
C LYS A 260 25.33 27.25 26.73
N PHE A 261 24.31 26.74 26.04
CA PHE A 261 24.32 26.66 24.58
C PHE A 261 24.32 28.07 23.98
N PRO A 262 25.08 28.33 22.91
CA PRO A 262 24.96 29.56 22.13
C PRO A 262 23.52 29.78 21.62
N ASP A 263 23.11 31.05 21.47
CA ASP A 263 21.74 31.40 21.00
C ASP A 263 21.39 30.83 19.61
N LYS A 264 22.40 30.51 18.81
CA LYS A 264 22.24 29.93 17.46
C LYS A 264 22.11 28.41 17.45
N THR A 265 22.27 27.74 18.59
CA THR A 265 22.16 26.29 18.70
C THR A 265 20.69 25.88 18.68
N GLY A 266 20.28 25.17 17.64
CA GLY A 266 18.90 24.70 17.45
C GLY A 266 18.62 23.34 18.10
N PRO A 267 17.34 22.97 18.29
CA PRO A 267 16.95 21.67 18.86
C PRO A 267 17.30 20.47 17.96
N SER A 268 17.57 20.70 16.67
CA SER A 268 18.02 19.68 15.71
C SER A 268 19.55 19.59 15.58
N ASP A 269 20.30 20.39 16.33
CA ASP A 269 21.76 20.40 16.24
C ASP A 269 22.38 19.21 16.97
N THR A 270 23.60 18.86 16.56
CA THR A 270 24.48 17.94 17.28
C THR A 270 25.59 18.73 17.96
N ILE A 271 25.86 18.46 19.23
CA ILE A 271 27.01 19.00 19.95
C ILE A 271 28.18 18.03 19.82
N GLU A 272 29.33 18.52 19.38
CA GLU A 272 30.54 17.73 19.22
C GLU A 272 31.72 18.30 20.04
N PHE A 273 32.47 17.41 20.68
CA PHE A 273 33.75 17.71 21.32
C PHE A 273 34.59 16.44 21.50
N ASN A 274 35.89 16.58 21.67
CA ASN A 274 36.79 15.51 22.06
C ASN A 274 37.12 15.61 23.54
N PHE A 275 37.32 14.49 24.21
CA PHE A 275 37.81 14.46 25.57
C PHE A 275 38.82 13.34 25.80
N SER A 276 39.68 13.52 26.81
CA SER A 276 40.65 12.53 27.25
C SER A 276 40.84 12.60 28.76
N SER A 277 41.31 11.50 29.33
CA SER A 277 41.58 11.38 30.77
C SER A 277 43.05 11.05 30.99
N GLN A 278 43.68 11.74 31.94
CA GLN A 278 45.07 11.52 32.34
C GLN A 278 45.16 11.30 33.84
N GLU A 279 45.95 10.32 34.28
CA GLU A 279 46.19 10.08 35.71
C GLU A 279 46.98 11.21 36.35
N THR A 280 46.59 11.55 37.58
CA THR A 280 47.25 12.55 38.41
C THR A 280 47.43 12.02 39.83
N GLU A 281 48.18 12.75 40.65
CA GLU A 281 48.24 12.44 42.07
C GLU A 281 46.84 12.49 42.69
N ASP A 282 46.53 11.48 43.51
CA ASP A 282 45.24 11.38 44.15
C ASP A 282 45.14 12.39 45.31
N ILE A 283 44.18 13.30 45.21
CA ILE A 283 44.01 14.40 46.18
C ILE A 283 43.66 13.89 47.59
N THR A 284 43.12 12.68 47.73
CA THR A 284 42.81 12.09 49.04
C THR A 284 44.07 11.87 49.88
N LYS A 285 45.21 11.57 49.26
CA LYS A 285 46.50 11.42 49.96
C LYS A 285 46.92 12.72 50.65
N GLU A 286 46.84 13.83 49.92
CA GLU A 286 47.12 15.16 50.47
C GLU A 286 46.09 15.54 51.55
N ILE A 287 44.79 15.33 51.29
CA ILE A 287 43.74 15.71 52.24
C ILE A 287 43.84 14.89 53.54
N ASN A 288 44.13 13.60 53.45
CA ASN A 288 44.27 12.71 54.60
C ASN A 288 45.50 13.07 55.46
N SER A 289 46.59 13.54 54.85
CA SER A 289 47.82 13.93 55.57
C SER A 289 47.76 15.29 56.26
N ARG A 290 46.76 16.15 55.98
CA ARG A 290 46.58 17.44 56.68
C ARG A 290 46.31 17.24 58.18
N SER A 291 47.12 17.80 59.06
CA SER A 291 46.87 17.76 60.51
C SER A 291 45.58 18.50 60.88
N SER A 292 44.80 17.93 61.79
CA SER A 292 43.60 18.58 62.36
C SER A 292 43.94 19.59 63.44
N GLU A 293 45.21 19.70 63.83
CA GLU A 293 45.65 20.58 64.90
C GLU A 293 45.80 22.02 64.39
N PRO A 294 45.29 23.03 65.10
CA PRO A 294 45.56 24.42 64.78
C PRO A 294 47.07 24.67 64.84
N VAL A 295 47.68 24.97 63.70
CA VAL A 295 49.07 25.42 63.68
C VAL A 295 49.09 26.86 64.17
N LEU A 296 49.61 27.09 65.37
CA LEU A 296 49.82 28.45 65.86
C LEU A 296 50.84 29.14 64.94
N PRO A 297 50.55 30.37 64.46
CA PRO A 297 51.51 31.11 63.66
C PRO A 297 52.79 31.33 64.48
N SER A 298 53.94 31.28 63.80
CA SER A 298 55.21 31.61 64.44
C SER A 298 55.10 33.01 65.06
N PRO A 299 55.62 33.24 66.29
CA PRO A 299 55.60 34.55 66.95
C PRO A 299 56.32 35.67 66.18
N GLY A 300 56.96 35.32 65.06
CA GLY A 300 57.74 36.20 64.23
C GLY A 300 59.13 36.45 64.80
N GLU A 301 59.97 37.05 63.97
CA GLU A 301 61.32 37.47 64.34
C GLU A 301 61.51 38.91 63.85
N ALA A 302 62.30 39.69 64.60
CA ALA A 302 62.72 41.03 64.20
C ALA A 302 64.20 40.99 63.86
N ARG A 303 64.58 41.59 62.73
CA ARG A 303 65.98 41.66 62.26
C ARG A 303 66.42 43.12 62.18
N LEU A 304 67.52 43.47 62.84
CA LEU A 304 68.14 44.79 62.74
C LEU A 304 69.66 44.69 62.79
N GLY A 305 70.35 45.25 61.80
CA GLY A 305 71.83 45.37 61.80
C GLY A 305 72.59 44.04 61.87
N GLY A 306 72.02 42.93 61.36
CA GLY A 306 72.64 41.61 61.39
C GLY A 306 72.34 40.78 62.65
N ILE A 307 71.52 41.29 63.58
CA ILE A 307 71.04 40.55 64.76
C ILE A 307 69.58 40.17 64.53
N THR A 308 69.26 38.89 64.68
CA THR A 308 67.89 38.35 64.67
C THR A 308 67.45 38.12 66.11
N ILE A 309 66.33 38.73 66.50
CA ILE A 309 65.66 38.49 67.79
C ILE A 309 64.36 37.73 67.49
N GLU A 310 64.30 36.48 67.93
CA GLU A 310 63.11 35.64 67.82
C GLU A 310 62.19 35.88 69.01
N ASN A 311 60.88 36.01 68.78
CA ASN A 311 59.92 36.08 69.89
C ASN A 311 59.79 34.69 70.54
N ASN A 312 59.60 34.67 71.86
CA ASN A 312 59.32 33.42 72.58
C ASN A 312 58.05 32.74 72.06
N GLN A 313 58.09 31.42 71.93
CA GLN A 313 56.90 30.64 71.58
C GLN A 313 55.83 30.77 72.68
N SER A 314 54.57 30.82 72.26
CA SER A 314 53.44 30.86 73.19
C SER A 314 53.45 29.61 74.08
N LEU A 315 53.46 29.80 75.40
CA LEU A 315 53.40 28.73 76.39
C LEU A 315 51.97 28.20 76.64
N THR A 316 50.97 28.78 75.98
CA THR A 316 49.58 28.33 76.08
C THR A 316 49.41 27.03 75.30
N SER A 317 49.16 25.92 76.01
CA SER A 317 48.66 24.70 75.38
C SER A 317 47.19 24.90 75.03
N LEU A 318 46.81 24.61 73.78
CA LEU A 318 45.40 24.50 73.42
C LEU A 318 44.78 23.38 74.26
N PRO A 319 43.53 23.53 74.74
CA PRO A 319 42.85 22.45 75.45
C PRO A 319 42.85 21.20 74.56
N LYS A 320 43.16 20.03 75.13
CA LYS A 320 43.09 18.75 74.42
C LYS A 320 41.63 18.48 74.05
N ILE A 321 41.23 18.93 72.87
CA ILE A 321 39.97 18.51 72.25
C ILE A 321 40.12 16.99 72.02
N PRO A 322 39.13 16.15 72.37
CA PRO A 322 39.14 14.75 71.97
C PRO A 322 39.45 14.69 70.48
N GLN A 323 40.47 13.93 70.06
CA GLN A 323 40.75 13.74 68.65
C GLN A 323 39.47 13.21 68.01
N GLN A 324 38.76 14.05 67.26
CA GLN A 324 37.74 13.55 66.35
C GLN A 324 38.49 12.61 65.42
N GLN A 325 38.10 11.34 65.44
CA GLN A 325 38.68 10.31 64.60
C GLN A 325 38.50 10.79 63.15
N LYS A 326 39.59 11.26 62.54
CA LYS A 326 39.54 11.80 61.18
C LYS A 326 39.15 10.64 60.27
N THR A 327 37.98 10.73 59.66
CA THR A 327 37.55 9.78 58.63
C THR A 327 38.56 9.84 57.49
N VAL A 328 39.27 8.73 57.26
CA VAL A 328 40.23 8.61 56.15
C VAL A 328 39.41 8.58 54.87
N LEU A 329 39.69 9.52 53.97
CA LEU A 329 39.04 9.58 52.67
C LEU A 329 39.61 8.50 51.74
N GLU A 330 38.76 7.65 51.19
CA GLU A 330 39.14 6.68 50.17
C GLU A 330 39.12 7.33 48.76
N PRO A 331 40.07 6.96 47.87
CA PRO A 331 40.04 7.35 46.46
C PRO A 331 38.71 7.04 45.77
N ILE A 332 38.23 7.96 44.94
CA ILE A 332 37.09 7.70 44.04
C ILE A 332 37.64 7.29 42.67
N PRO A 333 37.37 6.05 42.22
CA PRO A 333 37.80 5.57 40.90
C PRO A 333 37.23 6.43 39.77
N SER A 334 37.95 6.49 38.65
CA SER A 334 37.56 7.29 37.49
C SER A 334 36.35 6.77 36.72
N ASP A 335 36.02 5.49 36.88
CA ASP A 335 35.09 4.79 35.99
C ASP A 335 33.68 4.70 36.58
N SER A 336 33.47 5.27 37.77
CA SER A 336 32.26 5.07 38.56
C SER A 336 31.10 5.99 38.23
N GLU A 337 31.27 7.05 37.42
CA GLU A 337 30.21 8.03 37.16
C GLU A 337 30.22 8.60 35.73
N ASN A 338 29.04 9.03 35.26
CA ASN A 338 28.88 9.71 33.98
C ASN A 338 29.53 11.11 34.04
N LEU A 339 30.42 11.42 33.09
CA LEU A 339 31.14 12.70 33.05
C LEU A 339 30.30 13.86 32.49
N PHE A 340 29.37 13.56 31.60
CA PHE A 340 28.64 14.54 30.79
C PHE A 340 27.14 14.46 31.04
N PHE A 341 26.50 15.62 31.19
CA PHE A 341 25.06 15.76 31.42
C PHE A 341 24.50 16.90 30.58
N ILE A 342 23.24 16.76 30.17
CA ILE A 342 22.47 17.82 29.53
C ILE A 342 21.50 18.39 30.56
N LYS A 343 21.58 19.70 30.80
CA LYS A 343 20.66 20.43 31.68
C LYS A 343 19.56 21.09 30.85
N ASN A 344 18.32 20.79 31.20
CA ASN A 344 17.13 21.30 30.53
C ASN A 344 16.66 22.64 31.13
N ALA A 345 15.74 23.31 30.43
CA ALA A 345 15.11 24.57 30.84
C ALA A 345 14.44 24.51 32.23
N ASP A 346 13.89 23.35 32.58
CA ASP A 346 13.24 23.09 33.87
C ASP A 346 14.23 22.78 35.01
N GLY A 347 15.54 22.78 34.71
CA GLY A 347 16.60 22.48 35.66
C GLY A 347 16.79 20.99 35.95
N THR A 348 16.11 20.10 35.22
CA THR A 348 16.41 18.67 35.21
C THR A 348 17.71 18.41 34.45
N GLU A 349 18.39 17.32 34.80
CA GLU A 349 19.63 16.93 34.15
C GLU A 349 19.57 15.46 33.75
N THR A 350 19.95 15.20 32.51
CA THR A 350 20.01 13.85 31.93
C THR A 350 21.47 13.50 31.66
N ALA A 351 21.93 12.35 32.13
CA ALA A 351 23.27 11.88 31.82
C ALA A 351 23.41 11.50 30.34
N VAL A 352 24.54 11.85 29.73
CA VAL A 352 24.86 11.47 28.34
C VAL A 352 25.35 10.04 28.33
N GLY A 353 24.68 9.16 27.59
CA GLY A 353 25.03 7.75 27.49
C GLY A 353 26.26 7.50 26.61
N LYS A 354 26.81 6.28 26.72
CA LYS A 354 28.04 5.87 26.00
C LYS A 354 27.83 5.76 24.49
N GLU A 355 26.59 5.64 24.03
CA GLU A 355 26.19 5.59 22.62
C GLU A 355 26.56 6.85 21.83
N TYR A 356 26.79 7.99 22.52
CA TYR A 356 27.24 9.23 21.91
C TYR A 356 28.77 9.34 21.82
N PHE A 357 29.53 8.31 22.25
CA PHE A 357 30.99 8.35 22.32
C PHE A 357 31.65 7.35 21.35
N SER A 358 32.70 7.81 20.65
CA SER A 358 33.50 7.00 19.73
C SER A 358 35.00 7.28 19.91
N GLU A 359 35.84 6.24 19.91
CA GLU A 359 37.29 6.38 20.07
C GLU A 359 37.96 6.81 18.75
N ASN A 360 38.84 7.81 18.83
CA ASN A 360 39.64 8.30 17.70
C ASN A 360 40.97 7.54 17.61
N GLU A 361 41.61 7.54 16.44
CA GLU A 361 42.91 6.88 16.21
C GLU A 361 44.05 7.45 17.09
N ASP A 362 43.91 8.67 17.60
CA ASP A 362 44.90 9.37 18.43
C ASP A 362 44.74 9.07 19.95
N GLY A 363 43.82 8.18 20.32
CA GLY A 363 43.55 7.79 21.71
C GLY A 363 42.64 8.77 22.46
N THR A 364 42.07 9.78 21.80
CA THR A 364 41.01 10.63 22.37
C THR A 364 39.62 10.02 22.12
N THR A 365 38.63 10.43 22.90
CA THR A 365 37.23 10.02 22.67
C THR A 365 36.45 11.20 22.13
N LYS A 366 35.81 11.02 20.97
CA LYS A 366 34.86 11.97 20.38
C LYS A 366 33.48 11.76 20.97
N ALA A 367 32.84 12.84 21.43
CA ALA A 367 31.45 12.88 21.82
C ALA A 367 30.62 13.62 20.77
N ALA A 368 29.52 13.03 20.31
CA ALA A 368 28.60 13.61 19.33
C ALA A 368 27.15 13.45 19.82
N ILE A 369 26.63 14.46 20.52
CA ILE A 369 25.35 14.44 21.24
C ILE A 369 24.25 15.08 20.38
N LYS A 370 23.26 14.30 19.95
CA LYS A 370 22.11 14.82 19.17
C LYS A 370 21.11 15.49 20.10
N LEU A 371 20.83 16.78 19.90
CA LEU A 371 19.91 17.52 20.78
C LEU A 371 18.44 17.13 20.59
N SER A 372 18.08 16.49 19.47
CA SER A 372 16.76 15.90 19.25
C SER A 372 16.38 14.89 20.32
N ASP A 373 17.36 14.21 20.91
CA ASP A 373 17.17 13.18 21.92
C ASP A 373 16.98 13.79 23.32
N PHE A 374 17.23 15.09 23.48
CA PHE A 374 17.15 15.86 24.72
C PHE A 374 16.22 17.07 24.56
N PRO A 375 14.89 16.87 24.53
CA PRO A 375 13.95 17.98 24.36
C PRO A 375 14.06 19.00 25.50
N GLY A 376 14.26 20.27 25.15
CA GLY A 376 14.41 21.36 26.12
C GLY A 376 15.82 21.55 26.67
N ALA A 377 16.83 20.91 26.09
CA ALA A 377 18.24 21.08 26.44
C ALA A 377 18.71 22.53 26.29
N GLN A 378 19.42 23.05 27.31
CA GLN A 378 19.93 24.43 27.31
C GLN A 378 21.41 24.54 27.65
N SER A 379 22.00 23.52 28.27
CA SER A 379 23.38 23.59 28.74
C SER A 379 24.03 22.21 28.80
N LEU A 380 25.35 22.18 28.57
CA LEU A 380 26.20 21.02 28.79
C LEU A 380 26.84 21.15 30.17
N VAL A 381 26.80 20.09 30.95
CA VAL A 381 27.42 20.03 32.28
C VAL A 381 28.47 18.91 32.28
N VAL A 382 29.68 19.25 32.71
CA VAL A 382 30.80 18.34 32.85
C VAL A 382 31.14 18.18 34.34
N ARG A 383 31.19 16.95 34.83
CA ARG A 383 31.52 16.62 36.22
C ARG A 383 32.65 15.61 36.28
N ASN A 384 33.75 16.00 36.91
CA ASN A 384 34.82 15.08 37.26
C ASN A 384 34.74 14.77 38.76
N SER A 385 34.16 13.62 39.10
CA SER A 385 34.06 13.13 40.47
C SER A 385 35.29 12.34 40.94
N SER A 386 36.20 12.01 40.03
CA SER A 386 37.45 11.31 40.34
C SER A 386 38.34 12.12 41.28
N THR A 387 39.12 11.41 42.09
CA THR A 387 40.16 12.01 42.96
C THR A 387 41.56 11.96 42.36
N GLY A 388 41.77 11.20 41.27
CA GLY A 388 43.10 10.90 40.72
C GLY A 388 43.22 11.01 39.20
N LYS A 389 42.27 11.66 38.51
CA LYS A 389 42.39 11.93 37.07
C LYS A 389 42.03 13.38 36.71
N ASN A 390 42.79 13.95 35.79
CA ASN A 390 42.44 15.16 35.06
C ASN A 390 41.64 14.78 33.81
N ILE A 391 40.53 15.49 33.56
CA ILE A 391 39.80 15.40 32.30
C ILE A 391 40.11 16.62 31.45
N THR A 392 40.45 16.41 30.18
CA THR A 392 40.59 17.49 29.21
C THR A 392 39.46 17.37 28.20
N VAL A 393 38.72 18.46 27.99
CA VAL A 393 37.60 18.54 27.04
C VAL A 393 37.90 19.64 26.05
N SER A 394 37.86 19.36 24.74
CA SER A 394 37.94 20.43 23.75
C SER A 394 36.72 21.33 23.84
N VAL A 395 36.85 22.61 23.50
CA VAL A 395 35.70 23.53 23.48
C VAL A 395 34.59 22.94 22.59
N PRO A 396 33.36 22.76 23.12
CA PRO A 396 32.28 22.17 22.35
C PRO A 396 31.82 23.05 21.19
N GLU A 397 31.27 22.40 20.17
CA GLU A 397 30.74 23.06 18.98
C GLU A 397 29.38 22.44 18.65
N SER A 398 28.43 23.25 18.15
CA SER A 398 27.15 22.72 17.64
C SER A 398 27.01 22.94 16.15
N PHE A 399 26.33 22.03 15.48
CA PHE A 399 25.99 22.17 14.07
C PHE A 399 24.70 21.43 13.72
N ASP A 400 23.97 21.95 12.74
CA ASP A 400 22.81 21.28 12.16
C ASP A 400 23.28 20.11 11.27
N SER A 401 23.06 18.88 11.73
CA SER A 401 23.49 17.66 11.01
C SER A 401 22.76 17.43 9.68
N SER A 402 21.64 18.14 9.45
CA SER A 402 20.93 18.14 8.16
C SER A 402 21.58 19.09 7.15
N LYS A 403 22.15 20.21 7.60
CA LYS A 403 22.78 21.22 6.73
C LYS A 403 24.28 21.07 6.58
N ASN A 404 24.92 20.44 7.55
CA ASN A 404 26.37 20.32 7.62
C ASN A 404 26.83 18.90 7.27
N LEU A 405 26.95 18.63 5.97
CA LEU A 405 27.38 17.33 5.44
C LEU A 405 28.90 17.14 5.43
N GLY A 406 29.70 18.14 5.84
CA GLY A 406 31.16 18.15 5.68
C GLY A 406 31.62 18.25 4.22
N PHE A 407 30.67 18.37 3.28
CA PHE A 407 30.89 18.58 1.87
C PHE A 407 29.75 19.40 1.26
N ALA A 408 30.01 20.01 0.11
CA ALA A 408 28.99 20.64 -0.73
C ALA A 408 29.03 20.03 -2.14
N PRO A 409 27.88 19.94 -2.82
CA PRO A 409 27.84 19.50 -4.21
C PRO A 409 28.57 20.50 -5.11
N VAL A 410 29.36 20.00 -6.06
CA VAL A 410 30.07 20.84 -7.04
C VAL A 410 29.12 21.27 -8.16
N HIS A 411 28.31 20.34 -8.66
CA HIS A 411 27.26 20.60 -9.66
C HIS A 411 25.91 20.05 -9.16
N ALA A 412 25.24 20.80 -8.28
CA ALA A 412 23.86 20.48 -7.89
C ALA A 412 22.90 20.88 -9.01
N ILE A 413 22.10 19.93 -9.49
CA ILE A 413 20.98 20.22 -10.39
C ILE A 413 19.81 20.77 -9.56
N THR A 414 19.53 20.11 -8.43
CA THR A 414 18.59 20.58 -7.41
C THR A 414 19.13 20.24 -6.03
N THR A 415 18.71 21.01 -5.04
CA THR A 415 18.95 20.73 -3.63
C THR A 415 17.66 20.36 -2.94
N ALA A 416 17.70 19.49 -1.93
CA ALA A 416 16.51 19.13 -1.18
C ALA A 416 16.01 20.34 -0.37
N ASP A 417 14.74 20.68 -0.55
CA ASP A 417 14.03 21.73 0.17
C ASP A 417 12.55 21.32 0.30
N ASP A 418 11.86 21.91 1.27
CA ASP A 418 10.46 21.62 1.55
C ASP A 418 9.53 22.35 0.56
N ALA A 419 8.37 21.75 0.31
CA ALA A 419 7.27 22.40 -0.39
C ALA A 419 6.80 23.61 0.43
N LYS A 420 6.53 24.72 -0.25
CA LYS A 420 5.94 25.92 0.34
C LYS A 420 4.68 26.26 -0.43
N ILE A 421 3.55 26.23 0.26
CA ILE A 421 2.24 26.54 -0.31
C ILE A 421 1.57 27.65 0.49
N LYS A 422 0.61 28.35 -0.12
CA LYS A 422 -0.33 29.20 0.59
C LYS A 422 -1.72 28.63 0.45
N TYR A 423 -2.33 28.26 1.57
CA TYR A 423 -3.73 27.86 1.64
C TYR A 423 -4.54 29.01 2.24
N GLU A 424 -5.51 29.54 1.50
CA GLU A 424 -6.31 30.71 1.92
C GLU A 424 -5.45 31.90 2.42
N GLY A 425 -4.26 32.07 1.83
CA GLY A 425 -3.28 33.11 2.19
C GLY A 425 -2.31 32.76 3.33
N ILE A 426 -2.49 31.62 4.00
CA ILE A 426 -1.61 31.14 5.07
C ILE A 426 -0.48 30.31 4.48
N THR A 427 0.78 30.72 4.70
CA THR A 427 1.94 29.95 4.23
C THR A 427 2.16 28.72 5.10
N LEU A 428 2.21 27.56 4.45
CA LEU A 428 2.48 26.26 5.06
C LEU A 428 3.73 25.64 4.42
N THR A 429 4.39 24.75 5.15
CA THR A 429 5.60 24.05 4.69
C THR A 429 5.44 22.55 4.92
N ARG A 430 5.79 21.74 3.92
CA ARG A 430 5.70 20.28 3.96
C ARG A 430 6.92 19.62 3.29
N PRO A 431 7.41 18.49 3.79
CA PRO A 431 8.58 17.81 3.21
C PRO A 431 8.26 17.09 1.89
N GLU A 432 6.99 16.83 1.59
CA GLU A 432 6.53 16.03 0.45
C GLU A 432 5.59 16.84 -0.46
N ASN A 433 5.40 16.33 -1.68
CA ASN A 433 4.54 16.93 -2.70
C ASN A 433 3.11 16.38 -2.69
N ASP A 434 2.88 15.26 -2.00
CA ASP A 434 1.55 14.74 -1.73
C ASP A 434 1.16 15.18 -0.32
N ILE A 435 0.15 16.03 -0.20
CA ILE A 435 -0.22 16.72 1.04
C ILE A 435 -1.68 16.43 1.36
N ASP A 436 -1.93 15.64 2.41
CA ASP A 436 -3.26 15.17 2.82
C ASP A 436 -3.76 15.78 4.15
N ASP A 437 -2.96 16.64 4.78
CA ASP A 437 -3.20 17.17 6.13
C ASP A 437 -3.63 18.65 6.17
N VAL A 438 -3.74 19.30 5.01
CA VAL A 438 -4.10 20.72 4.91
C VAL A 438 -5.60 20.94 4.85
N VAL A 439 -6.30 20.11 4.06
CA VAL A 439 -7.76 20.17 3.93
C VAL A 439 -8.32 18.78 4.22
N PRO A 440 -9.27 18.62 5.16
CA PRO A 440 -9.82 17.31 5.52
C PRO A 440 -10.34 16.55 4.30
N HIS A 441 -9.95 15.27 4.20
CA HIS A 441 -10.35 14.35 3.12
C HIS A 441 -9.93 14.79 1.71
N ILE A 442 -8.94 15.67 1.58
CA ILE A 442 -8.42 16.13 0.29
C ILE A 442 -6.91 15.95 0.26
N THR A 443 -6.41 15.35 -0.81
CA THR A 443 -4.98 15.23 -1.07
C THR A 443 -4.59 16.17 -2.20
N LEU A 444 -3.60 17.03 -1.94
CA LEU A 444 -3.01 17.93 -2.91
C LEU A 444 -1.75 17.28 -3.48
N HIS A 445 -1.61 17.29 -4.80
CA HIS A 445 -0.45 16.77 -5.51
C HIS A 445 0.28 17.93 -6.18
N LEU A 446 1.45 18.28 -5.66
CA LEU A 446 2.24 19.42 -6.12
C LEU A 446 3.21 18.98 -7.21
N HIS A 447 3.15 19.65 -8.37
CA HIS A 447 3.98 19.35 -9.53
C HIS A 447 4.95 20.49 -9.86
N ASP A 448 4.48 21.73 -9.79
CA ASP A 448 5.27 22.93 -10.06
C ASP A 448 4.71 24.15 -9.31
N LYS A 449 5.40 25.29 -9.37
CA LYS A 449 4.88 26.57 -8.88
C LYS A 449 3.64 26.99 -9.66
N THR A 450 2.69 27.62 -8.99
CA THR A 450 1.52 28.23 -9.63
C THR A 450 1.89 29.57 -10.28
N GLU A 451 1.44 29.83 -11.51
CA GLU A 451 1.63 31.12 -12.17
C GLU A 451 0.61 32.17 -11.72
N LYS A 452 -0.59 31.72 -11.33
CA LYS A 452 -1.67 32.51 -10.70
C LYS A 452 -2.25 31.71 -9.54
N THR A 453 -2.99 32.37 -8.65
CA THR A 453 -3.69 31.68 -7.57
C THR A 453 -4.65 30.63 -8.11
N ALA A 454 -4.38 29.37 -7.77
CA ALA A 454 -5.19 28.25 -8.20
C ALA A 454 -6.48 28.22 -7.37
N THR A 455 -7.62 28.07 -8.03
CA THR A 455 -8.90 27.79 -7.39
C THR A 455 -9.18 26.32 -7.54
N VAL A 456 -9.28 25.62 -6.41
CA VAL A 456 -9.67 24.22 -6.36
C VAL A 456 -11.19 24.16 -6.14
N LYS A 457 -11.89 23.32 -6.89
CA LYS A 457 -13.33 23.09 -6.75
C LYS A 457 -13.61 21.62 -6.49
N ILE A 458 -14.50 21.35 -5.55
CA ILE A 458 -14.96 20.02 -5.17
C ILE A 458 -16.43 19.93 -5.51
N GLU A 459 -16.75 19.05 -6.45
CA GLU A 459 -18.10 18.88 -7.01
C GLU A 459 -18.47 17.39 -7.01
N PRO A 460 -19.76 17.04 -7.02
CA PRO A 460 -20.18 15.65 -7.16
C PRO A 460 -19.71 15.04 -8.49
N ASP A 461 -19.31 13.77 -8.47
CA ASP A 461 -18.99 13.02 -9.69
C ASP A 461 -20.29 12.53 -10.37
N LYS A 462 -20.89 13.42 -11.15
CA LYS A 462 -22.18 13.20 -11.82
C LYS A 462 -22.12 12.12 -12.91
N GLU A 463 -21.00 12.03 -13.61
CA GLU A 463 -20.82 11.07 -14.71
C GLU A 463 -20.76 9.64 -14.20
N THR A 464 -19.99 9.36 -13.14
CA THR A 464 -19.96 8.00 -12.57
C THR A 464 -21.31 7.58 -11.99
N ALA A 465 -22.07 8.52 -11.41
CA ALA A 465 -23.44 8.26 -10.97
C ALA A 465 -24.38 7.94 -12.14
N LYS A 466 -24.33 8.72 -13.23
CA LYS A 466 -25.10 8.51 -14.46
C LYS A 466 -24.80 7.14 -15.08
N ASP A 467 -23.53 6.82 -15.25
CA ASP A 467 -23.07 5.57 -15.86
C ASP A 467 -23.54 4.35 -15.05
N ALA A 468 -23.51 4.43 -13.73
CA ALA A 468 -23.99 3.35 -12.88
C ALA A 468 -25.51 3.14 -13.00
N ILE A 469 -26.29 4.21 -13.10
CA ILE A 469 -27.74 4.13 -13.34
C ILE A 469 -28.03 3.53 -14.72
N ILE A 470 -27.36 3.99 -15.77
CA ILE A 470 -27.51 3.46 -17.13
C ILE A 470 -27.13 1.97 -17.19
N THR A 471 -26.03 1.61 -16.51
CA THR A 471 -25.60 0.21 -16.40
C THR A 471 -26.66 -0.64 -15.72
N PHE A 472 -27.23 -0.17 -14.62
CA PHE A 472 -28.35 -0.85 -13.95
C PHE A 472 -29.53 -1.07 -14.89
N VAL A 473 -29.96 -0.03 -15.63
CA VAL A 473 -31.05 -0.13 -16.60
C VAL A 473 -30.74 -1.16 -17.68
N GLY A 474 -29.51 -1.15 -18.22
CA GLY A 474 -29.05 -2.11 -19.21
C GLY A 474 -29.09 -3.55 -18.69
N LYS A 475 -28.56 -3.81 -17.49
CA LYS A 475 -28.57 -5.15 -16.87
C LYS A 475 -30.00 -5.60 -16.52
N TYR A 476 -30.85 -4.68 -16.08
CA TYR A 476 -32.25 -4.96 -15.79
C TYR A 476 -32.97 -5.41 -17.07
N ASN A 477 -32.80 -4.66 -18.16
CA ASN A 477 -33.40 -4.98 -19.45
C ASN A 477 -32.91 -6.32 -19.99
N GLN A 478 -31.62 -6.62 -19.88
CA GLN A 478 -31.07 -7.92 -20.29
C GLN A 478 -31.65 -9.09 -19.50
N ALA A 479 -31.81 -8.96 -18.18
CA ALA A 479 -32.43 -10.01 -17.36
C ALA A 479 -33.92 -10.20 -17.70
N VAL A 480 -34.68 -9.10 -17.82
CA VAL A 480 -36.10 -9.14 -18.20
C VAL A 480 -36.31 -9.69 -19.61
N ALA A 481 -35.39 -9.39 -20.53
CA ALA A 481 -35.42 -9.89 -21.90
C ALA A 481 -35.21 -11.40 -21.93
N GLU A 482 -34.18 -11.91 -21.24
CA GLU A 482 -33.91 -13.34 -21.13
C GLU A 482 -35.13 -14.09 -20.56
N MET A 483 -35.69 -13.61 -19.45
CA MET A 483 -36.90 -14.21 -18.87
C MET A 483 -38.08 -14.19 -19.84
N THR A 484 -38.22 -13.13 -20.65
CA THR A 484 -39.30 -12.99 -21.62
C THR A 484 -39.11 -13.95 -22.79
N ILE A 485 -37.92 -14.00 -23.39
CA ILE A 485 -37.55 -14.92 -24.48
C ILE A 485 -37.88 -16.36 -24.09
N LEU A 486 -37.50 -16.77 -22.89
CA LEU A 486 -37.69 -18.15 -22.43
C LEU A 486 -39.15 -18.50 -22.10
N SER A 487 -40.01 -17.52 -21.80
CA SER A 487 -41.39 -17.74 -21.33
C SER A 487 -42.48 -17.49 -22.38
N THR A 488 -42.16 -16.89 -23.52
CA THR A 488 -43.10 -16.58 -24.60
C THR A 488 -42.66 -17.17 -25.94
N ASN A 489 -43.62 -17.49 -26.81
CA ASN A 489 -43.38 -18.05 -28.15
C ASN A 489 -43.48 -17.01 -29.28
N LYS A 490 -43.26 -15.73 -28.96
CA LYS A 490 -43.44 -14.59 -29.86
C LYS A 490 -42.08 -14.17 -30.43
N PRO A 491 -41.77 -14.38 -31.72
CA PRO A 491 -40.45 -14.05 -32.28
C PRO A 491 -40.06 -12.58 -32.14
N GLU A 492 -41.06 -11.70 -32.05
CA GLU A 492 -40.87 -10.26 -31.88
C GLU A 492 -40.07 -9.90 -30.62
N VAL A 493 -40.04 -10.79 -29.62
CA VAL A 493 -39.27 -10.58 -28.38
C VAL A 493 -37.77 -10.68 -28.56
N VAL A 494 -37.33 -11.28 -29.65
CA VAL A 494 -35.93 -11.41 -30.03
C VAL A 494 -35.57 -10.41 -31.12
N THR A 495 -36.45 -10.21 -32.11
CA THR A 495 -36.15 -9.31 -33.25
C THR A 495 -36.14 -7.82 -32.88
N GLU A 496 -36.85 -7.41 -31.82
CA GLU A 496 -36.87 -6.03 -31.33
C GLU A 496 -35.66 -5.67 -30.45
N LEU A 497 -34.76 -6.63 -30.15
CA LEU A 497 -33.58 -6.40 -29.32
C LEU A 497 -32.40 -5.96 -30.21
N ASP A 498 -32.30 -4.65 -30.44
CA ASP A 498 -31.31 -4.04 -31.34
C ASP A 498 -29.85 -4.22 -30.86
N TYR A 499 -29.63 -4.51 -29.58
CA TYR A 499 -28.29 -4.71 -29.01
C TYR A 499 -27.71 -6.11 -29.24
N LEU A 500 -28.51 -7.06 -29.76
CA LEU A 500 -28.03 -8.42 -30.06
C LEU A 500 -27.36 -8.45 -31.43
N THR A 501 -26.18 -9.08 -31.49
CA THR A 501 -25.55 -9.49 -32.75
C THR A 501 -26.39 -10.56 -33.46
N ASP A 502 -26.15 -10.78 -34.76
CA ASP A 502 -26.90 -11.78 -35.53
C ASP A 502 -26.76 -13.19 -34.93
N THR A 503 -25.56 -13.53 -34.46
CA THR A 503 -25.29 -14.81 -33.81
C THR A 503 -26.00 -14.95 -32.45
N GLU A 504 -26.02 -13.89 -31.65
CA GLU A 504 -26.76 -13.88 -30.38
C GLU A 504 -28.28 -13.95 -30.61
N ARG A 505 -28.77 -13.32 -31.69
CA ARG A 505 -30.17 -13.38 -32.09
C ARG A 505 -30.59 -14.78 -32.49
N GLU A 506 -29.78 -15.48 -33.29
CA GLU A 506 -30.00 -16.88 -33.64
C GLU A 506 -30.02 -17.78 -32.39
N ALA A 507 -29.05 -17.60 -31.49
CA ALA A 507 -29.00 -18.35 -30.23
C ALA A 507 -30.21 -18.07 -29.32
N ALA A 508 -30.71 -16.83 -29.29
CA ALA A 508 -31.92 -16.46 -28.56
C ALA A 508 -33.19 -17.08 -29.19
N MET A 509 -33.25 -17.13 -30.53
CA MET A 509 -34.34 -17.79 -31.25
C MET A 509 -34.40 -19.30 -30.95
N GLU A 510 -33.26 -19.97 -30.83
CA GLU A 510 -33.22 -21.40 -30.47
C GLU A 510 -33.85 -21.70 -29.10
N LYS A 511 -33.78 -20.73 -28.18
CA LYS A 511 -34.30 -20.86 -26.81
C LYS A 511 -35.71 -20.28 -26.64
N LEU A 512 -36.28 -19.71 -27.69
CA LEU A 512 -37.58 -19.03 -27.64
C LEU A 512 -38.68 -19.96 -27.12
N GLY A 513 -39.32 -19.56 -26.02
CA GLY A 513 -40.43 -20.30 -25.42
C GLY A 513 -40.05 -21.66 -24.81
N ILE A 514 -38.76 -21.94 -24.57
CA ILE A 514 -38.33 -23.23 -24.01
C ILE A 514 -38.92 -23.55 -22.63
N PHE A 515 -39.35 -22.52 -21.89
CA PHE A 515 -40.06 -22.60 -20.61
C PHE A 515 -41.48 -22.04 -20.70
N GLN A 516 -42.11 -22.12 -21.87
CA GLN A 516 -43.52 -21.75 -22.02
C GLN A 516 -44.38 -22.58 -21.05
N GLY A 517 -45.16 -21.89 -20.22
CA GLY A 517 -45.98 -22.49 -19.17
C GLY A 517 -45.31 -22.62 -17.79
N ASP A 518 -44.01 -22.34 -17.66
CA ASP A 518 -43.37 -22.19 -16.34
C ASP A 518 -43.60 -20.78 -15.79
N PHE A 519 -44.46 -20.67 -14.78
CA PHE A 519 -44.80 -19.40 -14.14
C PHE A 519 -43.66 -18.80 -13.30
N THR A 520 -42.59 -19.55 -13.03
CA THR A 520 -41.47 -19.06 -12.21
C THR A 520 -40.85 -17.81 -12.85
N LEU A 521 -40.56 -17.86 -14.15
CA LEU A 521 -39.98 -16.73 -14.89
C LEU A 521 -40.94 -15.54 -14.97
N THR A 522 -42.22 -15.80 -15.26
CA THR A 522 -43.23 -14.75 -15.34
C THR A 522 -43.44 -14.04 -14.00
N ASN A 523 -43.49 -14.79 -12.89
CA ASN A 523 -43.63 -14.23 -11.54
C ASN A 523 -42.39 -13.47 -11.08
N GLY A 524 -41.21 -13.98 -11.43
CA GLY A 524 -39.94 -13.29 -11.19
C GLY A 524 -39.92 -11.94 -11.92
N LYS A 525 -40.21 -11.95 -13.23
CA LYS A 525 -40.29 -10.73 -14.05
C LYS A 525 -41.26 -9.72 -13.47
N ALA A 526 -42.48 -10.14 -13.12
CA ALA A 526 -43.49 -9.28 -12.51
C ALA A 526 -43.02 -8.68 -11.17
N SER A 527 -42.22 -9.42 -10.40
CA SER A 527 -41.64 -8.92 -9.15
C SER A 527 -40.57 -7.86 -9.41
N LEU A 528 -39.67 -8.07 -10.38
CA LEU A 528 -38.68 -7.06 -10.78
C LEU A 528 -39.37 -5.78 -11.31
N GLN A 529 -40.39 -5.93 -12.14
CA GLN A 529 -41.19 -4.82 -12.67
C GLN A 529 -41.91 -4.04 -11.56
N ARG A 530 -42.50 -4.72 -10.58
CA ARG A 530 -43.13 -4.07 -9.43
C ARG A 530 -42.11 -3.27 -8.63
N ILE A 531 -40.90 -3.79 -8.43
CA ILE A 531 -39.85 -3.08 -7.69
C ILE A 531 -39.49 -1.75 -8.37
N VAL A 532 -39.31 -1.73 -9.69
CA VAL A 532 -38.91 -0.50 -10.42
C VAL A 532 -40.06 0.50 -10.65
N THR A 533 -41.31 0.07 -10.48
CA THR A 533 -42.50 0.93 -10.65
C THR A 533 -43.13 1.38 -9.33
N SER A 534 -42.71 0.79 -8.20
CA SER A 534 -43.21 1.17 -6.87
C SER A 534 -42.61 2.50 -6.42
N PRO A 535 -43.37 3.33 -5.68
CA PRO A 535 -42.83 4.51 -5.05
C PRO A 535 -42.01 4.14 -3.80
N TYR A 536 -40.84 4.78 -3.63
CA TYR A 536 -39.98 4.67 -2.45
C TYR A 536 -39.86 6.03 -1.80
N ARG A 537 -40.26 6.15 -0.54
CA ARG A 537 -40.22 7.42 0.20
C ARG A 537 -39.06 7.36 1.18
N SER A 538 -37.98 8.06 0.85
CA SER A 538 -36.83 8.20 1.72
C SER A 538 -37.07 9.19 2.87
N SER A 539 -38.02 10.11 2.75
CA SER A 539 -38.40 11.00 3.85
C SER A 539 -39.83 11.51 3.63
N GLU A 540 -40.41 12.17 4.64
CA GLU A 540 -41.71 12.84 4.49
C GLU A 540 -41.71 13.92 3.39
N GLU A 541 -40.54 14.50 3.11
CA GLU A 541 -40.33 15.57 2.14
C GLU A 541 -39.60 15.10 0.86
N ALA A 542 -39.54 13.78 0.62
CA ALA A 542 -38.78 13.22 -0.50
C ALA A 542 -39.25 13.79 -1.86
N ALA A 543 -38.36 14.55 -2.52
CA ALA A 543 -38.64 15.16 -3.82
C ALA A 543 -38.76 14.12 -4.94
N ILE A 544 -37.97 13.04 -4.86
CA ILE A 544 -37.94 11.95 -5.83
C ILE A 544 -38.32 10.66 -5.13
N THR A 545 -39.37 10.01 -5.62
CA THR A 545 -39.90 8.74 -5.10
C THR A 545 -40.07 7.67 -6.17
N LEU A 546 -39.93 8.02 -7.45
CA LEU A 546 -40.11 7.14 -8.60
C LEU A 546 -38.98 7.32 -9.62
N LEU A 547 -38.59 6.23 -10.29
CA LEU A 547 -37.65 6.29 -11.41
C LEU A 547 -38.15 7.18 -12.56
N SER A 548 -39.47 7.25 -12.76
CA SER A 548 -40.06 8.07 -13.82
C SER A 548 -39.82 9.57 -13.63
N GLN A 549 -39.64 10.02 -12.38
CA GLN A 549 -39.31 11.42 -12.07
C GLN A 549 -37.88 11.79 -12.47
N ILE A 550 -37.00 10.81 -12.64
CA ILE A 550 -35.60 11.00 -13.09
C ILE A 550 -35.40 10.60 -14.55
N GLY A 551 -36.48 10.51 -15.32
CA GLY A 551 -36.42 10.15 -16.74
C GLY A 551 -36.28 8.66 -17.03
N ILE A 552 -36.46 7.78 -16.05
CA ILE A 552 -36.36 6.32 -16.24
C ILE A 552 -37.73 5.67 -16.08
N SER A 553 -38.29 5.17 -17.18
CA SER A 553 -39.61 4.54 -17.15
C SER A 553 -39.80 3.60 -18.33
N THR A 554 -40.89 2.85 -18.36
CA THR A 554 -41.24 1.99 -19.50
C THR A 554 -41.75 2.78 -20.71
N ASN A 555 -41.76 4.12 -20.65
CA ASN A 555 -42.22 5.04 -21.70
C ASN A 555 -41.47 6.38 -21.66
N ALA A 556 -40.18 6.36 -21.33
CA ALA A 556 -39.42 7.59 -21.08
C ALA A 556 -39.28 8.48 -22.33
N SER A 557 -39.32 7.90 -23.53
CA SER A 557 -39.29 8.65 -24.78
C SER A 557 -40.64 9.34 -25.05
N THR A 558 -40.71 10.65 -24.80
CA THR A 558 -41.86 11.51 -25.11
C THR A 558 -41.93 11.80 -26.62
N GLY A 559 -42.26 10.78 -27.41
CA GLY A 559 -42.58 10.93 -28.82
C GLY A 559 -44.04 10.57 -29.06
N THR A 560 -44.85 11.54 -29.49
CA THR A 560 -46.23 11.36 -29.95
C THR A 560 -46.29 10.31 -31.06
N GLY A 561 -46.46 9.02 -30.71
CA GLY A 561 -46.40 7.97 -31.71
C GLY A 561 -46.61 6.57 -31.16
N GLY A 562 -47.86 6.15 -31.05
CA GLY A 562 -48.28 4.75 -31.04
C GLY A 562 -47.82 3.88 -29.86
N TYR A 563 -48.54 2.79 -29.63
CA TYR A 563 -48.13 1.75 -28.68
C TYR A 563 -46.88 1.04 -29.21
N ARG A 564 -45.76 1.06 -28.47
CA ARG A 564 -44.61 0.20 -28.78
C ARG A 564 -44.74 -1.12 -28.02
N ALA A 565 -44.66 -2.25 -28.75
CA ALA A 565 -44.79 -3.58 -28.16
C ALA A 565 -43.72 -3.87 -27.09
N SER A 566 -42.53 -3.28 -27.21
CA SER A 566 -41.45 -3.34 -26.22
C SER A 566 -41.86 -2.75 -24.85
N GLN A 567 -42.66 -1.68 -24.83
CA GLN A 567 -43.08 -0.99 -23.61
C GLN A 567 -44.03 -1.85 -22.76
N MET A 568 -44.85 -2.68 -23.40
CA MET A 568 -45.76 -3.62 -22.71
C MET A 568 -45.01 -4.80 -22.06
N ARG A 569 -43.71 -4.95 -22.31
CA ARG A 569 -42.87 -6.03 -21.76
C ARG A 569 -42.09 -5.61 -20.53
N GLY A 570 -42.19 -4.33 -20.13
CA GLY A 570 -41.61 -3.76 -18.92
C GLY A 570 -40.10 -3.59 -18.97
N TYR A 571 -39.57 -3.33 -20.18
CA TYR A 571 -38.23 -2.77 -20.36
C TYR A 571 -38.21 -1.30 -19.95
N LEU A 572 -37.11 -0.88 -19.33
CA LEU A 572 -36.86 0.51 -18.97
C LEU A 572 -36.20 1.25 -20.13
N GLU A 573 -36.66 2.47 -20.37
CA GLU A 573 -36.07 3.46 -21.27
C GLU A 573 -35.49 4.60 -20.41
N VAL A 574 -34.40 5.21 -20.91
CA VAL A 574 -33.75 6.37 -20.28
C VAL A 574 -33.96 7.59 -21.15
N ASP A 575 -34.58 8.64 -20.60
CA ASP A 575 -34.52 10.00 -21.15
C ASP A 575 -33.27 10.66 -20.58
N GLU A 576 -32.17 10.61 -21.34
CA GLU A 576 -30.87 11.11 -20.89
C GLU A 576 -30.92 12.57 -20.47
N LYS A 577 -31.72 13.42 -21.14
CA LYS A 577 -31.83 14.84 -20.78
C LYS A 577 -32.48 15.02 -19.41
N LYS A 578 -33.57 14.32 -19.15
CA LYS A 578 -34.23 14.36 -17.83
C LYS A 578 -33.36 13.74 -16.75
N LEU A 579 -32.60 12.69 -17.07
CA LEU A 579 -31.66 12.08 -16.14
C LEU A 579 -30.53 13.05 -15.78
N ASP A 580 -29.95 13.73 -16.77
CA ASP A 580 -28.91 14.75 -16.57
C ASP A 580 -29.44 15.91 -15.71
N GLU A 581 -30.63 16.42 -16.01
CA GLU A 581 -31.29 17.47 -15.21
C GLU A 581 -31.57 17.03 -13.77
N ALA A 582 -31.97 15.76 -13.57
CA ALA A 582 -32.23 15.22 -12.24
C ALA A 582 -30.94 15.03 -11.43
N ILE A 583 -29.88 14.51 -12.06
CA ILE A 583 -28.54 14.31 -11.45
C ILE A 583 -27.93 15.65 -11.06
N GLU A 584 -28.08 16.68 -11.89
CA GLU A 584 -27.54 18.02 -11.63
C GLU A 584 -28.11 18.62 -10.34
N ASN A 585 -29.41 18.42 -10.09
CA ASN A 585 -30.13 19.15 -9.06
C ASN A 585 -30.49 18.32 -7.82
N ASN A 586 -30.50 16.98 -7.92
CA ASN A 586 -31.11 16.11 -6.91
C ASN A 586 -30.31 14.83 -6.64
N LEU A 587 -28.99 14.83 -6.80
CA LEU A 587 -28.15 13.63 -6.68
C LEU A 587 -28.36 12.87 -5.35
N ASP A 588 -28.47 13.56 -4.22
CA ASP A 588 -28.75 12.94 -2.92
C ASP A 588 -30.13 12.28 -2.86
N SER A 589 -31.15 12.89 -3.47
CA SER A 589 -32.47 12.29 -3.56
C SER A 589 -32.46 11.04 -4.45
N ILE A 590 -31.65 11.04 -5.51
CA ILE A 590 -31.44 9.87 -6.38
C ILE A 590 -30.71 8.75 -5.61
N LYS A 591 -29.66 9.09 -4.84
CA LYS A 591 -28.98 8.14 -3.95
C LYS A 591 -29.99 7.44 -3.04
N ASN A 592 -30.81 8.23 -2.35
CA ASN A 592 -31.82 7.72 -1.42
C ASN A 592 -32.93 6.91 -2.12
N LEU A 593 -33.22 7.17 -3.40
CA LEU A 593 -34.16 6.35 -4.17
C LEU A 593 -33.63 4.91 -4.36
N PHE A 594 -32.32 4.75 -4.59
CA PHE A 594 -31.70 3.44 -4.78
C PHE A 594 -31.37 2.75 -3.45
N GLY A 595 -30.88 3.49 -2.47
CA GLY A 595 -30.59 2.99 -1.13
C GLY A 595 -30.76 4.09 -0.09
N TYR A 596 -31.66 3.85 0.86
CA TYR A 596 -31.90 4.73 1.99
C TYR A 596 -31.69 3.99 3.30
N ASP A 597 -31.05 4.67 4.25
CA ASP A 597 -30.89 4.25 5.64
C ASP A 597 -31.92 5.02 6.46
N SER A 598 -32.93 4.30 6.96
CA SER A 598 -34.07 4.91 7.67
C SER A 598 -33.81 5.24 9.14
N ASP A 599 -32.81 4.64 9.77
CA ASP A 599 -32.51 4.81 11.20
C ASP A 599 -31.13 5.43 11.50
N GLY A 600 -30.31 5.62 10.48
CA GLY A 600 -29.03 6.34 10.55
C GLY A 600 -27.87 5.49 11.08
N ASP A 601 -28.00 4.15 11.07
CA ASP A 601 -26.97 3.23 11.55
C ASP A 601 -25.87 2.91 10.50
N LEU A 602 -25.93 3.58 9.34
CA LEU A 602 -25.09 3.39 8.15
C LEU A 602 -25.38 2.08 7.40
N ILE A 603 -26.51 1.43 7.66
CA ILE A 603 -26.97 0.22 6.97
C ILE A 603 -28.23 0.55 6.17
N ILE A 604 -28.11 0.45 4.85
CA ILE A 604 -29.26 0.63 3.94
C ILE A 604 -30.33 -0.44 4.20
N ASP A 605 -31.55 -0.01 4.51
CA ASP A 605 -32.70 -0.87 4.84
C ASP A 605 -33.92 -0.70 3.90
N ASP A 606 -33.92 0.36 3.08
CA ASP A 606 -34.90 0.58 2.02
C ASP A 606 -34.30 1.07 0.69
N GLY A 607 -35.12 1.10 -0.36
CA GLY A 607 -34.76 1.59 -1.69
C GLY A 607 -34.84 0.54 -2.80
N ILE A 608 -34.88 1.00 -4.04
CA ILE A 608 -35.03 0.16 -5.23
C ILE A 608 -33.94 -0.90 -5.28
N ALA A 609 -32.70 -0.49 -5.06
CA ALA A 609 -31.56 -1.37 -5.24
C ALA A 609 -31.54 -2.46 -4.16
N LEU A 610 -31.79 -2.11 -2.90
CA LEU A 610 -31.85 -3.11 -1.83
C LEU A 610 -32.99 -4.12 -2.04
N LYS A 611 -34.20 -3.65 -2.38
CA LYS A 611 -35.33 -4.57 -2.65
C LYS A 611 -35.04 -5.47 -3.85
N MET A 612 -34.43 -4.92 -4.89
CA MET A 612 -34.01 -5.66 -6.07
C MET A 612 -32.94 -6.71 -5.73
N ASP A 613 -31.92 -6.37 -4.95
CA ASP A 613 -30.90 -7.32 -4.50
C ASP A 613 -31.50 -8.46 -3.67
N LYS A 614 -32.39 -8.17 -2.72
CA LYS A 614 -33.11 -9.20 -1.94
C LYS A 614 -33.89 -10.16 -2.85
N GLN A 615 -34.59 -9.61 -3.85
CA GLN A 615 -35.32 -10.40 -4.84
C GLN A 615 -34.38 -11.25 -5.70
N LEU A 616 -33.26 -10.72 -6.17
CA LEU A 616 -32.31 -11.45 -7.00
C LEU A 616 -31.55 -12.51 -6.21
N THR A 617 -31.23 -12.23 -4.95
CA THR A 617 -30.57 -13.16 -4.03
C THR A 617 -31.37 -14.45 -3.88
N SER A 618 -32.71 -14.38 -3.77
CA SER A 618 -33.54 -15.58 -3.67
C SER A 618 -33.49 -16.48 -4.91
N TRP A 619 -33.05 -15.94 -6.05
CA TRP A 619 -32.89 -16.67 -7.30
C TRP A 619 -31.51 -17.31 -7.44
N VAL A 620 -30.46 -16.51 -7.21
CA VAL A 620 -29.07 -16.86 -7.57
C VAL A 620 -28.26 -17.48 -6.44
N GLN A 621 -28.67 -17.31 -5.17
CA GLN A 621 -27.95 -17.87 -4.04
C GLN A 621 -27.88 -19.40 -4.10
N SER A 622 -26.91 -19.99 -3.39
CA SER A 622 -26.84 -21.44 -3.21
C SER A 622 -28.14 -21.97 -2.59
N GLY A 623 -28.76 -22.98 -3.20
CA GLY A 623 -30.07 -23.49 -2.79
C GLY A 623 -31.26 -22.61 -3.18
N GLY A 624 -31.05 -21.51 -3.91
CA GLY A 624 -32.10 -20.66 -4.46
C GLY A 624 -32.88 -21.30 -5.61
N ILE A 625 -33.77 -20.51 -6.23
CA ILE A 625 -34.70 -21.00 -7.28
C ILE A 625 -33.94 -21.62 -8.45
N ILE A 626 -32.89 -20.97 -8.95
CA ILE A 626 -32.17 -21.44 -10.13
C ILE A 626 -31.36 -22.70 -9.80
N SER A 627 -30.73 -22.74 -8.62
CA SER A 627 -30.06 -23.94 -8.11
C SER A 627 -31.03 -25.13 -8.05
N SER A 628 -32.25 -24.94 -7.53
CA SER A 628 -33.25 -25.99 -7.45
C SER A 628 -33.69 -26.50 -8.84
N LYS A 629 -33.93 -25.59 -9.79
CA LYS A 629 -34.29 -25.94 -11.18
C LYS A 629 -33.18 -26.68 -11.90
N THR A 630 -31.94 -26.22 -11.77
CA THR A 630 -30.77 -26.84 -12.40
C THR A 630 -30.44 -28.22 -11.81
N SER A 631 -30.57 -28.40 -10.49
CA SER A 631 -30.42 -29.71 -9.84
C SER A 631 -31.50 -30.71 -10.27
N SER A 632 -32.74 -30.23 -10.44
CA SER A 632 -33.84 -31.07 -10.95
C SER A 632 -33.57 -31.54 -12.38
N LEU A 633 -33.05 -30.65 -13.24
CA LEU A 633 -32.65 -30.99 -14.60
C LEU A 633 -31.43 -31.91 -14.64
N ASP A 634 -30.44 -31.71 -13.77
CA ASP A 634 -29.27 -32.59 -13.65
C ASP A 634 -29.68 -34.03 -13.32
N THR A 635 -30.66 -34.19 -12.43
CA THR A 635 -31.23 -35.51 -12.11
C THR A 635 -31.90 -36.16 -13.32
N ARG A 636 -32.65 -35.38 -14.12
CA ARG A 636 -33.29 -35.88 -15.35
C ARG A 636 -32.27 -36.26 -16.42
N ILE A 637 -31.23 -35.45 -16.59
CA ILE A 637 -30.11 -35.71 -17.50
C ILE A 637 -29.45 -37.03 -17.14
N LYS A 638 -29.06 -37.23 -15.87
CA LYS A 638 -28.45 -38.49 -15.39
C LYS A 638 -29.34 -39.71 -15.58
N ALA A 639 -30.64 -39.56 -15.33
CA ALA A 639 -31.61 -40.64 -15.54
C ALA A 639 -31.75 -40.99 -17.04
N SER A 640 -31.75 -39.97 -17.91
CA SER A 640 -31.82 -40.13 -19.36
C SER A 640 -30.56 -40.76 -19.93
N ASP A 641 -29.36 -40.31 -19.52
CA ASP A 641 -28.07 -40.92 -19.87
C ASP A 641 -28.06 -42.42 -19.48
N SER A 642 -28.49 -42.74 -18.26
CA SER A 642 -28.58 -44.13 -17.78
C SER A 642 -29.59 -44.98 -18.58
N LYS A 643 -30.65 -44.35 -19.11
CA LYS A 643 -31.64 -45.03 -19.96
C LYS A 643 -31.10 -45.24 -21.37
N ILE A 644 -30.40 -44.27 -21.94
CA ILE A 644 -29.70 -44.36 -23.22
C ILE A 644 -28.69 -45.51 -23.20
N SER A 645 -27.82 -45.60 -22.19
CA SER A 645 -26.83 -46.69 -22.09
C SER A 645 -27.49 -48.08 -22.01
N ARG A 646 -28.62 -48.20 -21.32
CA ARG A 646 -29.40 -49.45 -21.27
C ARG A 646 -30.02 -49.79 -22.63
N LEU A 647 -30.64 -48.81 -23.30
CA LEU A 647 -31.22 -49.00 -24.62
C LEU A 647 -30.16 -49.38 -25.66
N GLN A 648 -29.00 -48.73 -25.64
CA GLN A 648 -27.87 -49.08 -26.49
C GLN A 648 -27.43 -50.53 -26.28
N THR A 649 -27.26 -50.94 -25.01
CA THR A 649 -26.90 -52.33 -24.67
C THR A 649 -27.96 -53.33 -25.16
N GLN A 650 -29.25 -53.01 -25.00
CA GLN A 650 -30.34 -53.85 -25.49
C GLN A 650 -30.35 -53.96 -27.02
N LEU A 651 -30.09 -52.85 -27.72
CA LEU A 651 -30.00 -52.81 -29.18
C LEU A 651 -28.82 -53.61 -29.70
N ASP A 652 -27.65 -53.53 -29.07
CA ASP A 652 -26.48 -54.32 -29.45
C ASP A 652 -26.75 -55.83 -29.29
N GLN A 653 -27.38 -56.23 -28.19
CA GLN A 653 -27.78 -57.62 -27.96
C GLN A 653 -28.81 -58.09 -28.98
N LYS A 654 -29.80 -57.25 -29.29
CA LYS A 654 -30.85 -57.54 -30.27
C LYS A 654 -30.26 -57.68 -31.67
N GLU A 655 -29.35 -56.79 -32.07
CA GLU A 655 -28.65 -56.85 -33.35
C GLU A 655 -27.84 -58.14 -33.47
N ALA A 656 -27.06 -58.49 -32.43
CA ALA A 656 -26.30 -59.74 -32.40
C ALA A 656 -27.21 -60.98 -32.49
N GLU A 657 -28.36 -60.97 -31.81
CA GLU A 657 -29.36 -62.04 -31.89
C GLU A 657 -29.96 -62.16 -33.30
N LEU A 658 -30.38 -61.04 -33.90
CA LEU A 658 -30.91 -61.00 -35.26
C LEU A 658 -29.86 -61.51 -36.25
N ARG A 659 -28.60 -61.02 -36.18
CA ARG A 659 -27.50 -61.49 -37.02
C ARG A 659 -27.28 -63.00 -36.91
N ARG A 660 -27.28 -63.56 -35.69
CA ARG A 660 -27.20 -65.03 -35.48
C ARG A 660 -28.37 -65.78 -36.11
N LYS A 661 -29.60 -65.31 -35.90
CA LYS A 661 -30.82 -65.93 -36.46
C LYS A 661 -30.81 -65.93 -37.99
N TYR A 662 -30.49 -64.80 -38.60
CA TYR A 662 -30.42 -64.68 -40.06
C TYR A 662 -29.24 -65.45 -40.66
N ALA A 663 -28.07 -65.48 -40.01
CA ALA A 663 -26.95 -66.32 -40.45
C ALA A 663 -27.28 -67.82 -40.37
N SER A 664 -27.97 -68.26 -39.31
CA SER A 664 -28.43 -69.65 -39.20
C SER A 664 -29.46 -69.99 -40.27
N MET A 665 -30.41 -69.08 -40.54
CA MET A 665 -31.42 -69.24 -41.59
C MET A 665 -30.74 -69.36 -42.97
N GLU A 666 -29.78 -68.49 -43.27
CA GLU A 666 -29.02 -68.51 -44.51
C GLU A 666 -28.21 -69.80 -44.65
N GLY A 667 -27.59 -70.28 -43.57
CA GLY A 667 -26.94 -71.60 -43.54
C GLY A 667 -27.91 -72.74 -43.84
N THR A 668 -29.11 -72.72 -43.26
CA THR A 668 -30.15 -73.74 -43.55
C THR A 668 -30.68 -73.65 -44.98
N LEU A 669 -30.88 -72.44 -45.52
CA LEU A 669 -31.33 -72.24 -46.90
C LEU A 669 -30.27 -72.72 -47.90
N ASN A 670 -29.00 -72.41 -47.66
CA ASN A 670 -27.89 -72.90 -48.48
C ASN A 670 -27.78 -74.44 -48.43
N SER A 671 -28.00 -75.06 -47.26
CA SER A 671 -28.05 -76.51 -47.12
C SER A 671 -29.23 -77.12 -47.90
N LEU A 672 -30.43 -76.53 -47.81
CA LEU A 672 -31.62 -76.96 -48.53
C LEU A 672 -31.45 -76.79 -50.05
N GLU A 673 -30.87 -75.68 -50.52
CA GLU A 673 -30.52 -75.49 -51.93
C GLU A 673 -29.46 -76.51 -52.38
N GLY A 674 -28.46 -76.80 -51.55
CA GLY A 674 -27.48 -77.86 -51.77
C GLY A 674 -28.15 -79.22 -51.95
N GLN A 675 -29.08 -79.58 -51.06
CA GLN A 675 -29.88 -80.79 -51.17
C GLN A 675 -30.77 -80.79 -52.41
N GLN A 676 -31.44 -79.68 -52.72
CA GLN A 676 -32.26 -79.53 -53.92
C GLN A 676 -31.42 -79.66 -55.20
N SER A 677 -30.22 -79.10 -55.24
CA SER A 677 -29.30 -79.22 -56.38
C SER A 677 -28.80 -80.65 -56.54
N SER A 678 -28.52 -81.35 -55.43
CA SER A 678 -28.16 -82.77 -55.44
C SER A 678 -29.32 -83.65 -55.89
N LEU A 679 -30.53 -83.38 -55.43
CA LEU A 679 -31.75 -84.05 -55.88
C LEU A 679 -32.04 -83.77 -57.36
N LYS A 680 -31.82 -82.54 -57.83
CA LYS A 680 -31.97 -82.16 -59.24
C LYS A 680 -30.92 -82.83 -60.12
N ASN A 681 -29.68 -82.92 -59.66
CA ASN A 681 -28.61 -83.63 -60.35
C ASN A 681 -28.87 -85.14 -60.38
N PHE A 682 -29.38 -85.71 -59.29
CA PHE A 682 -29.83 -87.11 -59.22
C PHE A 682 -31.00 -87.39 -60.17
N ALA A 683 -32.01 -86.51 -60.20
CA ALA A 683 -33.15 -86.60 -61.12
C ALA A 683 -32.72 -86.47 -62.58
N ASN A 684 -31.77 -85.57 -62.89
CA ASN A 684 -31.22 -85.40 -64.24
C ASN A 684 -30.35 -86.59 -64.67
N GLN A 685 -29.64 -87.26 -63.74
CA GLN A 685 -28.90 -88.49 -64.02
C GLN A 685 -29.82 -89.70 -64.25
N ASN A 686 -30.99 -89.75 -63.60
CA ASN A 686 -31.99 -90.81 -63.82
C ASN A 686 -32.94 -90.54 -64.99
N GLY A 687 -33.01 -89.30 -65.50
CA GLY A 687 -33.80 -88.92 -66.68
C GLY A 687 -33.09 -89.11 -68.03
N SER A 688 -31.85 -89.62 -68.04
CA SER A 688 -31.06 -89.89 -69.26
C SER A 688 -30.87 -91.39 -69.55
N ARG A 689 -31.86 -92.23 -69.22
CA ARG A 689 -31.93 -93.62 -69.67
C ARG A 689 -33.21 -93.90 -70.42
#